data_AF-A0A1G9D903-F1
#
_entry.id   AF-A0A1G9D903-F1
#
_cell.length_a   1.000
_cell.length_b   1.000
_cell.length_c   1.000
_cell.angle_alpha   90.00
_cell.angle_beta   90.00
_cell.angle_gamma   90.00
#
_symmetry.space_group_name_H-M   'P 1'
#
loop_
_entity.id
_entity.type
_entity.pdbx_description
1 polymer ?
#
loop_
_entity_poly.entity_id
_entity_poly.type
_entity_poly.pdbx_seq_one_letter_code
_entity_poly.pdbx_strand_id
1 'polypeptide(L)'
;MRLRTALLGVAVSAALLVAPQTAVADPADPQPPAVREFGNGPERNEVAAGVPEQAGTLRAAPETERRPEQPPHAGPSREQGYPRQTRLPEPAENPADASIKLGLMPYHGIAPKLNELQKRSNRVSVEIFGRTHQGRDMYLVTVTAPESPGQAREQARMRDRIEHDPAGAARDRGLAKRYKAPLYVNANIHGNEWEGTDAVLRTVEELSTSKDPAVTALLAKTRLYFNVTANPDGRVLGQRPNGAGFDLNRDFITASQPETQAMRQLMIDAQPVTMIDLHGYVNGTLIEPTTPPHGANYEYDLFIKNTYANGLGMEAAVNGLGYTFDKDGVRPAQIPFRDDPEGWDDWPPIFTPQYAPFHGAVASHTVEIPLRVNNADYNNLPVEELRRRSAINTDVAAAAIRATYAFVQSRHDQLIADQIEVFRRGSKGEPAKEVPVGIVPGFGPEDVYTTTYPRAYVIPAGAGQRSATAAARLVDHLIANDVEVGRAERAFRVGRTTYPQGSYVVDMRQPKRGLANVMLEQGADISPRVDAMYDISGWSHALLWGATVQPVDSAPAHAKPVKAAAPTGAVPHGWSALALQVGDAKEVMALNDLLADGVAVKWGENGTAIVPASERDAARRVADRYGVAFTQAGKSGGTALTQVRIAAAASADELFTLREMGFSVTPVSTQVLNDGFDWDGTDVLYVSSGLSHAGLTPEARTALDAFLTTGGVVTRGSTGVTFNAAAGLLTVTGVAGRSDANGVVRTVSSDGPVGAGSPEHSFVYSPRWFTGLGPEVRVEQAYATDGPLVAGHWRADANGVGGPESARGQAAVVSGRDERGAAVVMFGTEPMFRNHPKGLFSQVARALYWTSSVTGAAVTTP
;
A
#
# COMPACT_ATOMS: atom_id res chain seq x y z
N MET A 1 -46.26 32.22 55.93
CA MET A 1 -47.42 31.39 55.52
C MET A 1 -47.49 31.39 54.01
N ARG A 2 -47.36 30.21 53.39
CA ARG A 2 -47.75 29.79 52.01
C ARG A 2 -47.66 30.75 50.80
N LEU A 3 -46.96 30.24 49.78
CA LEU A 3 -47.31 30.10 48.35
C LEU A 3 -47.33 31.30 47.36
N ARG A 4 -46.51 31.11 46.31
CA ARG A 4 -46.78 31.07 44.85
C ARG A 4 -46.95 32.34 43.97
N THR A 5 -46.29 32.21 42.81
CA THR A 5 -46.65 32.55 41.40
C THR A 5 -46.44 33.97 40.84
N ALA A 6 -45.40 34.06 39.98
CA ALA A 6 -45.34 34.50 38.58
C ALA A 6 -46.27 35.61 38.05
N LEU A 7 -45.71 36.60 37.33
CA LEU A 7 -45.93 36.83 35.89
C LEU A 7 -45.04 37.96 35.31
N LEU A 8 -44.80 37.85 34.00
CA LEU A 8 -44.01 38.68 33.07
C LEU A 8 -44.44 40.15 32.92
N GLY A 9 -43.52 41.01 32.44
CA GLY A 9 -43.87 42.25 31.70
C GLY A 9 -42.72 43.24 31.42
N VAL A 10 -42.08 43.08 30.24
CA VAL A 10 -41.52 44.05 29.25
C VAL A 10 -41.78 45.55 29.52
N ALA A 11 -40.95 46.59 29.27
CA ALA A 11 -39.64 46.88 28.65
C ALA A 11 -39.22 48.30 29.07
N VAL A 12 -37.93 48.66 29.01
CA VAL A 12 -37.48 50.05 28.74
C VAL A 12 -36.15 50.03 27.97
N SER A 13 -36.11 50.78 26.88
CA SER A 13 -34.94 51.13 26.06
C SER A 13 -34.06 52.16 26.77
N ALA A 14 -32.74 52.01 26.70
CA ALA A 14 -31.80 53.12 26.89
C ALA A 14 -30.54 52.88 26.04
N ALA A 15 -30.29 53.81 25.12
CA ALA A 15 -29.13 53.82 24.26
C ALA A 15 -28.00 54.64 24.89
N LEU A 16 -26.79 54.12 24.72
CA LEU A 16 -25.51 54.81 24.49
C LEU A 16 -24.84 55.55 25.66
N LEU A 17 -23.68 55.03 26.06
CA LEU A 17 -22.41 55.75 26.07
C LEU A 17 -21.25 54.75 25.88
N VAL A 18 -20.53 54.93 24.78
CA VAL A 18 -19.41 54.10 24.30
C VAL A 18 -18.13 54.48 25.06
N ALA A 19 -17.43 53.48 25.59
CA ALA A 19 -16.01 53.56 25.94
C ALA A 19 -15.22 52.67 24.96
N PRO A 20 -13.97 53.01 24.60
CA PRO A 20 -13.23 52.27 23.58
C PRO A 20 -12.85 50.90 24.11
N GLN A 21 -13.41 49.84 23.51
CA GLN A 21 -12.92 48.49 23.72
C GLN A 21 -11.64 48.31 22.90
N THR A 22 -10.54 48.06 23.60
CA THR A 22 -9.34 47.46 23.05
C THR A 22 -9.72 46.15 22.34
N ALA A 23 -9.27 45.98 21.09
CA ALA A 23 -9.42 44.74 20.35
C ALA A 23 -8.76 43.59 21.12
N VAL A 24 -9.58 42.74 21.74
CA VAL A 24 -9.16 41.43 22.22
C VAL A 24 -9.45 40.48 21.06
N ALA A 25 -8.40 39.83 20.56
CA ALA A 25 -8.55 38.75 19.60
C ALA A 25 -9.39 37.65 20.25
N ASP A 26 -10.49 37.26 19.60
CA ASP A 26 -11.14 36.00 19.93
C ASP A 26 -10.11 34.88 19.73
N PRO A 27 -10.00 33.91 20.67
CA PRO A 27 -9.22 32.72 20.41
C PRO A 27 -9.84 32.05 19.18
N ALA A 28 -9.03 31.87 18.13
CA ALA A 28 -9.38 31.01 17.03
C ALA A 28 -9.79 29.64 17.63
N ASP A 29 -10.93 29.11 17.20
CA ASP A 29 -11.25 27.71 17.46
C ASP A 29 -10.01 26.88 17.06
N PRO A 30 -9.53 25.97 17.92
CA PRO A 30 -8.51 25.02 17.49
C PRO A 30 -9.04 24.34 16.23
N GLN A 31 -8.22 24.36 15.17
CA GLN A 31 -8.51 23.57 13.99
C GLN A 31 -8.85 22.14 14.45
N PRO A 32 -9.89 21.50 13.90
CA PRO A 32 -10.00 20.06 14.08
C PRO A 32 -8.66 19.46 13.62
N PRO A 33 -8.02 18.57 14.40
CA PRO A 33 -6.77 17.94 14.02
C PRO A 33 -6.90 17.39 12.60
N ALA A 34 -5.82 17.45 11.83
CA ALA A 34 -5.75 16.99 10.45
C ALA A 34 -6.64 15.76 10.26
N VAL A 35 -7.74 15.95 9.55
CA VAL A 35 -8.79 14.95 9.42
C VAL A 35 -8.16 13.75 8.74
N ARG A 36 -8.18 12.59 9.42
CA ARG A 36 -7.77 11.29 8.88
C ARG A 36 -8.18 11.20 7.41
N GLU A 37 -7.24 10.96 6.52
CA GLU A 37 -7.57 10.90 5.11
C GLU A 37 -8.36 9.61 4.83
N PHE A 38 -9.66 9.78 4.58
CA PHE A 38 -10.66 8.75 4.30
C PHE A 38 -10.46 8.04 2.94
N GLY A 39 -9.23 7.99 2.45
CA GLY A 39 -8.92 7.36 1.17
C GLY A 39 -9.14 5.85 1.19
N ASN A 40 -9.21 5.22 2.37
CA ASN A 40 -9.34 3.77 2.58
C ASN A 40 -9.67 3.38 4.05
N GLY A 41 -10.52 4.15 4.74
CA GLY A 41 -11.05 3.86 6.08
C GLY A 41 -12.24 2.87 6.08
N PRO A 42 -13.06 2.79 7.16
CA PRO A 42 -14.26 1.95 7.21
C PRO A 42 -15.22 2.10 6.01
N GLU A 43 -15.24 3.28 5.38
CA GLU A 43 -16.00 3.64 4.18
C GLU A 43 -15.64 2.83 2.93
N ARG A 44 -14.47 2.17 2.89
CA ARG A 44 -14.12 1.16 1.86
C ARG A 44 -15.16 0.05 1.74
N ASN A 45 -15.95 -0.17 2.80
CA ASN A 45 -17.01 -1.18 2.88
C ASN A 45 -18.38 -0.68 2.39
N GLU A 46 -18.49 0.57 1.90
CA GLU A 46 -19.78 1.17 1.53
C GLU A 46 -20.11 1.01 0.06
N VAL A 47 -19.12 1.09 -0.84
CA VAL A 47 -19.31 1.02 -2.29
C VAL A 47 -18.64 -0.22 -2.87
N ALA A 48 -19.41 -1.05 -3.57
CA ALA A 48 -18.90 -2.20 -4.29
C ALA A 48 -18.19 -1.75 -5.58
N ALA A 49 -17.10 -2.43 -5.91
CA ALA A 49 -16.44 -2.27 -7.20
C ALA A 49 -17.40 -2.68 -8.35
N GLY A 50 -17.41 -1.90 -9.44
CA GLY A 50 -18.36 -2.06 -10.54
C GLY A 50 -18.05 -3.18 -11.55
N VAL A 51 -19.00 -3.39 -12.48
CA VAL A 51 -18.93 -4.36 -13.59
C VAL A 51 -18.09 -3.78 -14.76
N PRO A 52 -17.35 -4.61 -15.52
CA PRO A 52 -16.19 -4.14 -16.25
C PRO A 52 -16.42 -3.79 -17.73
N GLU A 53 -16.62 -2.50 -18.02
CA GLU A 53 -15.84 -1.88 -19.11
C GLU A 53 -14.35 -1.70 -18.69
N GLN A 54 -14.04 -1.93 -17.40
CA GLN A 54 -12.74 -1.70 -16.76
C GLN A 54 -11.90 -2.97 -16.44
N ALA A 55 -12.35 -4.20 -16.72
CA ALA A 55 -11.64 -5.45 -16.33
C ALA A 55 -11.25 -6.37 -17.49
N GLY A 56 -11.12 -5.84 -18.71
CA GLY A 56 -10.72 -6.61 -19.90
C GLY A 56 -9.29 -7.18 -19.88
N THR A 57 -8.45 -6.88 -18.89
CA THR A 57 -7.00 -7.18 -18.94
C THR A 57 -6.49 -8.19 -17.91
N LEU A 58 -7.31 -8.69 -16.98
CA LEU A 58 -6.83 -9.57 -15.89
C LEU A 58 -6.56 -11.03 -16.28
N ARG A 59 -6.93 -11.46 -17.49
CA ARG A 59 -6.70 -12.85 -17.97
C ARG A 59 -5.39 -13.08 -18.73
N ALA A 60 -4.51 -12.08 -18.82
CA ALA A 60 -3.12 -12.36 -19.17
C ALA A 60 -2.45 -12.98 -17.93
N ALA A 61 -2.38 -14.31 -17.90
CA ALA A 61 -1.65 -15.05 -16.89
C ALA A 61 -0.25 -14.45 -16.62
N PRO A 62 0.29 -14.54 -15.39
CA PRO A 62 1.73 -14.49 -15.20
C PRO A 62 2.29 -15.84 -15.68
N GLU A 63 2.21 -16.11 -16.98
CA GLU A 63 2.89 -17.24 -17.59
C GLU A 63 4.29 -16.80 -18.01
N THR A 64 5.20 -17.09 -17.07
CA THR A 64 6.53 -17.64 -17.30
C THR A 64 7.46 -16.90 -18.26
N GLU A 65 8.64 -16.59 -17.71
CA GLU A 65 9.86 -16.45 -18.49
C GLU A 65 9.94 -15.27 -19.45
N ARG A 66 9.58 -14.10 -18.96
CA ARG A 66 10.54 -13.02 -19.09
C ARG A 66 10.88 -12.58 -17.68
N ARG A 67 12.19 -12.41 -17.43
CA ARG A 67 12.69 -11.25 -16.68
C ARG A 67 11.79 -10.03 -17.02
N PRO A 68 11.89 -8.88 -16.37
CA PRO A 68 11.83 -7.69 -17.19
C PRO A 68 12.98 -7.84 -18.21
N GLU A 69 12.75 -8.54 -19.34
CA GLU A 69 13.17 -7.96 -20.59
C GLU A 69 12.63 -6.56 -20.47
N GLN A 70 13.58 -5.62 -20.43
CA GLN A 70 13.33 -4.20 -20.47
C GLN A 70 12.02 -3.97 -21.23
N PRO A 71 11.09 -3.14 -20.71
CA PRO A 71 9.86 -2.83 -21.44
C PRO A 71 10.24 -2.64 -22.92
N PRO A 72 9.51 -3.21 -23.89
CA PRO A 72 9.91 -3.23 -25.29
C PRO A 72 9.80 -1.82 -25.87
N HIS A 73 10.76 -1.00 -25.48
CA HIS A 73 11.26 0.30 -25.87
C HIS A 73 12.51 0.46 -24.99
N ALA A 74 13.62 -0.10 -25.45
CA ALA A 74 14.93 0.17 -24.88
C ALA A 74 15.12 1.69 -24.88
N GLY A 75 14.87 2.33 -23.74
CA GLY A 75 15.43 3.63 -23.45
C GLY A 75 16.94 3.56 -23.72
N PRO A 76 17.56 4.68 -24.15
CA PRO A 76 18.98 4.70 -24.43
C PRO A 76 19.78 4.00 -23.31
N SER A 77 20.67 3.07 -23.71
CA SER A 77 21.49 2.28 -22.77
C SER A 77 21.99 3.15 -21.62
N ARG A 78 21.98 2.64 -20.38
CA ARG A 78 22.54 3.35 -19.21
C ARG A 78 24.01 3.76 -19.41
N GLU A 79 24.67 3.21 -20.42
CA GLU A 79 26.02 3.57 -20.86
C GLU A 79 26.09 4.86 -21.70
N GLN A 80 24.95 5.38 -22.18
CA GLN A 80 24.85 6.65 -22.89
C GLN A 80 24.94 7.83 -21.92
N GLY A 81 25.54 8.91 -22.41
CA GLY A 81 25.59 10.21 -21.74
C GLY A 81 24.22 10.89 -21.70
N TYR A 82 24.16 12.07 -21.08
CA TYR A 82 22.98 12.93 -21.07
C TYR A 82 23.16 14.07 -22.11
N PRO A 83 22.13 14.43 -22.88
CA PRO A 83 20.75 13.97 -22.76
C PRO A 83 20.51 12.60 -23.43
N ARG A 84 19.60 11.84 -22.84
CA ARG A 84 19.05 10.58 -23.32
C ARG A 84 17.70 10.84 -23.96
N GLN A 85 17.69 10.96 -25.29
CA GLN A 85 16.48 11.35 -26.02
C GLN A 85 15.72 10.13 -26.54
N THR A 86 14.43 10.09 -26.25
CA THR A 86 13.50 9.06 -26.74
C THR A 86 12.37 9.73 -27.49
N ARG A 87 12.07 9.28 -28.71
CA ARG A 87 10.84 9.72 -29.40
C ARG A 87 9.66 9.02 -28.75
N LEU A 88 8.86 9.77 -27.99
CA LEU A 88 7.71 9.23 -27.29
C LEU A 88 6.56 8.95 -28.27
N PRO A 89 5.85 7.82 -28.14
CA PRO A 89 4.55 7.63 -28.75
C PRO A 89 3.59 8.74 -28.30
N GLU A 90 2.78 9.24 -29.21
CA GLU A 90 1.77 10.26 -28.91
C GLU A 90 0.41 9.55 -28.82
N PRO A 91 -0.22 9.49 -27.63
CA PRO A 91 -1.54 8.89 -27.48
C PRO A 91 -2.58 9.61 -28.32
N ALA A 92 -3.65 8.91 -28.70
CA ALA A 92 -4.78 9.54 -29.37
C ALA A 92 -5.40 10.63 -28.48
N GLU A 93 -5.92 11.67 -29.12
CA GLU A 93 -6.65 12.74 -28.43
C GLU A 93 -7.83 12.16 -27.66
N ASN A 94 -7.96 12.54 -26.39
CA ASN A 94 -9.08 12.19 -25.54
C ASN A 94 -9.77 13.48 -25.06
N PRO A 95 -10.88 13.90 -25.70
CA PRO A 95 -11.61 15.10 -25.29
C PRO A 95 -12.34 14.93 -23.95
N ALA A 96 -12.46 13.70 -23.43
CA ALA A 96 -13.07 13.39 -22.13
C ALA A 96 -12.06 13.40 -20.97
N ASP A 97 -10.79 13.75 -21.21
CA ASP A 97 -9.80 13.86 -20.13
C ASP A 97 -10.22 14.94 -19.12
N ALA A 98 -10.41 14.54 -17.86
CA ALA A 98 -10.95 15.40 -16.82
C ALA A 98 -10.11 16.66 -16.55
N SER A 99 -8.81 16.64 -16.85
CA SER A 99 -7.91 17.78 -16.66
C SER A 99 -8.21 18.97 -17.59
N ILE A 100 -8.88 18.74 -18.74
CA ILE A 100 -9.19 19.78 -19.73
C ILE A 100 -10.12 20.85 -19.14
N LYS A 101 -11.09 20.44 -18.30
CA LYS A 101 -12.01 21.38 -17.64
C LYS A 101 -11.25 22.39 -16.78
N LEU A 102 -10.19 21.95 -16.12
CA LEU A 102 -9.33 22.76 -15.25
C LEU A 102 -8.35 23.66 -16.03
N GLY A 103 -8.33 23.56 -17.36
CA GLY A 103 -7.36 24.30 -18.19
C GLY A 103 -5.92 23.80 -18.05
N LEU A 104 -5.75 22.57 -17.58
CA LEU A 104 -4.46 21.91 -17.39
C LEU A 104 -4.10 21.04 -18.60
N MET A 105 -2.84 20.62 -18.69
CA MET A 105 -2.37 19.74 -19.76
C MET A 105 -3.07 18.36 -19.71
N PRO A 106 -3.81 17.94 -20.76
CA PRO A 106 -4.35 16.59 -20.85
C PRO A 106 -3.25 15.56 -21.07
N TYR A 107 -3.52 14.31 -20.69
CA TYR A 107 -2.53 13.23 -20.78
C TYR A 107 -1.97 13.06 -22.21
N HIS A 108 -2.85 13.10 -23.22
CA HIS A 108 -2.44 13.00 -24.63
C HIS A 108 -1.55 14.16 -25.09
N GLY A 109 -1.57 15.31 -24.41
CA GLY A 109 -0.73 16.48 -24.69
C GLY A 109 0.67 16.43 -24.05
N ILE A 110 0.89 15.54 -23.07
CA ILE A 110 2.17 15.43 -22.35
C ILE A 110 3.29 14.96 -23.29
N ALA A 111 3.11 13.84 -24.00
CA ALA A 111 4.14 13.30 -24.88
C ALA A 111 4.56 14.27 -26.01
N PRO A 112 3.64 14.95 -26.73
CA PRO A 112 3.99 16.01 -27.67
C PRO A 112 4.85 17.12 -27.06
N LYS A 113 4.48 17.62 -25.87
CA LYS A 113 5.26 18.67 -25.17
C LYS A 113 6.66 18.20 -24.81
N LEU A 114 6.80 16.96 -24.32
CA LEU A 114 8.09 16.38 -23.97
C LEU A 114 8.96 16.12 -25.21
N ASN A 115 8.37 15.66 -26.32
CA ASN A 115 9.04 15.54 -27.62
C ASN A 115 9.57 16.90 -28.12
N GLU A 116 8.81 17.98 -27.91
CA GLU A 116 9.22 19.34 -28.25
C GLU A 116 10.40 19.82 -27.39
N LEU A 117 10.31 19.66 -26.07
CA LEU A 117 11.36 20.08 -25.13
C LEU A 117 12.69 19.36 -25.36
N GLN A 118 12.64 18.05 -25.67
CA GLN A 118 13.83 17.31 -26.07
C GLN A 118 14.50 17.91 -27.31
N LYS A 119 13.74 18.31 -28.33
CA LYS A 119 14.30 18.94 -29.54
C LYS A 119 14.92 20.31 -29.27
N ARG A 120 14.35 21.06 -28.32
CA ARG A 120 14.75 22.46 -28.01
C ARG A 120 15.91 22.56 -27.01
N SER A 121 16.23 21.50 -26.26
CA SER A 121 17.24 21.56 -25.21
C SER A 121 18.13 20.33 -25.17
N ASN A 122 19.43 20.54 -24.99
CA ASN A 122 20.40 19.48 -24.72
C ASN A 122 20.48 19.09 -23.24
N ARG A 123 19.57 19.58 -22.40
CA ARG A 123 19.51 19.29 -20.94
C ARG A 123 18.41 18.30 -20.57
N VAL A 124 17.51 17.98 -21.50
CA VAL A 124 16.30 17.20 -21.25
C VAL A 124 16.45 15.80 -21.80
N SER A 125 16.23 14.82 -20.93
CA SER A 125 16.10 13.41 -21.28
C SER A 125 14.71 12.94 -20.92
N VAL A 126 14.11 12.10 -21.76
CA VAL A 126 12.80 11.53 -21.45
C VAL A 126 12.80 10.03 -21.73
N GLU A 127 12.30 9.28 -20.76
CA GLU A 127 12.24 7.82 -20.78
C GLU A 127 10.82 7.37 -20.38
N ILE A 128 10.34 6.27 -20.98
CA ILE A 128 9.15 5.57 -20.51
C ILE A 128 9.65 4.55 -19.50
N PHE A 129 9.36 4.77 -18.22
CA PHE A 129 9.91 3.95 -17.13
C PHE A 129 8.92 2.89 -16.61
N GLY A 130 7.66 2.96 -17.05
CA GLY A 130 6.61 2.02 -16.66
C GLY A 130 5.34 2.21 -17.49
N ARG A 131 4.39 1.31 -17.28
CA ARG A 131 3.02 1.41 -17.80
C ARG A 131 2.03 1.14 -16.68
N THR A 132 0.90 1.82 -16.72
CA THR A 132 -0.18 1.66 -15.74
C THR A 132 -0.94 0.35 -15.90
N HIS A 133 -1.87 0.09 -14.98
CA HIS A 133 -2.80 -1.02 -15.06
C HIS A 133 -3.58 -1.06 -16.39
N GLN A 134 -4.01 0.10 -16.91
CA GLN A 134 -4.69 0.20 -18.21
C GLN A 134 -3.73 0.42 -19.39
N GLY A 135 -2.42 0.31 -19.17
CA GLY A 135 -1.40 0.31 -20.22
C GLY A 135 -0.95 1.70 -20.70
N ARG A 136 -1.25 2.78 -19.97
CA ARG A 136 -0.76 4.14 -20.28
C ARG A 136 0.72 4.26 -19.92
N ASP A 137 1.50 4.91 -20.78
CA ASP A 137 2.93 5.14 -20.55
C ASP A 137 3.16 6.14 -19.40
N MET A 138 4.11 5.83 -18.52
CA MET A 138 4.59 6.72 -17.45
C MET A 138 5.93 7.35 -17.86
N TYR A 139 6.02 8.68 -17.78
CA TYR A 139 7.16 9.45 -18.30
C TYR A 139 8.09 9.92 -17.17
N LEU A 140 9.35 9.56 -17.30
CA LEU A 140 10.45 10.10 -16.49
C LEU A 140 11.17 11.18 -17.30
N VAL A 141 11.26 12.39 -16.76
CA VAL A 141 12.09 13.45 -17.31
C VAL A 141 13.33 13.64 -16.44
N THR A 142 14.52 13.57 -17.03
CA THR A 142 15.77 13.97 -16.35
C THR A 142 16.26 15.30 -16.90
N VAL A 143 16.46 16.28 -16.01
CA VAL A 143 17.05 17.58 -16.33
C VAL A 143 18.43 17.70 -15.69
N THR A 144 19.47 17.82 -16.51
CA THR A 144 20.86 17.99 -16.05
C THR A 144 21.74 18.65 -17.11
N ALA A 145 22.90 19.18 -16.72
CA ALA A 145 23.89 19.64 -17.70
C ALA A 145 24.39 18.45 -18.54
N PRO A 146 24.67 18.62 -19.85
CA PRO A 146 25.11 17.53 -20.71
C PRO A 146 26.28 16.75 -20.13
N GLU A 147 26.25 15.44 -20.32
CA GLU A 147 27.27 14.52 -19.83
C GLU A 147 27.69 13.59 -20.96
N SER A 148 28.99 13.42 -21.13
CA SER A 148 29.53 12.35 -21.97
C SER A 148 29.21 10.97 -21.38
N PRO A 149 29.25 9.90 -22.20
CA PRO A 149 29.17 8.52 -21.72
C PRO A 149 30.15 8.20 -20.58
N GLY A 150 31.35 8.79 -20.61
CA GLY A 150 32.36 8.62 -19.56
C GLY A 150 31.94 9.24 -18.22
N GLN A 151 31.41 10.46 -18.26
CA GLN A 151 30.88 11.15 -17.07
C GLN A 151 29.67 10.41 -16.49
N ALA A 152 28.73 9.98 -17.33
CA ALA A 152 27.56 9.23 -16.87
C ALA A 152 27.95 7.91 -16.17
N ARG A 153 28.95 7.18 -16.70
CA ARG A 153 29.51 5.99 -16.04
C ARG A 153 30.25 6.31 -14.74
N GLU A 154 30.91 7.46 -14.64
CA GLU A 154 31.54 7.89 -13.39
C GLU A 154 30.49 8.19 -12.31
N GLN A 155 29.39 8.86 -12.66
CA GLN A 155 28.26 9.10 -11.76
C GLN A 155 27.66 7.77 -11.27
N ALA A 156 27.43 6.80 -12.16
CA ALA A 156 26.93 5.48 -11.79
C ALA A 156 27.90 4.75 -10.83
N ARG A 157 29.21 4.77 -11.09
CA ARG A 157 30.21 4.21 -10.18
C ARG A 157 30.22 4.88 -8.81
N MET A 158 30.03 6.20 -8.75
CA MET A 158 29.95 6.92 -7.47
C MET A 158 28.66 6.59 -6.73
N ARG A 159 27.51 6.53 -7.40
CA ARG A 159 26.23 6.05 -6.84
C ARG A 159 26.40 4.67 -6.20
N ASP A 160 26.89 3.69 -6.97
CA ASP A 160 27.07 2.31 -6.49
C ASP A 160 28.05 2.23 -5.32
N ARG A 161 29.11 3.07 -5.34
CA ARG A 161 30.07 3.16 -4.23
C ARG A 161 29.45 3.77 -2.97
N ILE A 162 28.62 4.82 -3.11
CA ILE A 162 27.91 5.43 -1.97
C ILE A 162 27.07 4.37 -1.25
N GLU A 163 26.43 3.48 -2.00
CA GLU A 163 25.58 2.45 -1.41
C GLU A 163 26.36 1.22 -0.91
N HIS A 164 27.19 0.59 -1.75
CA HIS A 164 27.81 -0.71 -1.45
C HIS A 164 29.23 -0.63 -0.87
N ASP A 165 29.92 0.51 -0.96
CA ASP A 165 31.19 0.81 -0.27
C ASP A 165 31.13 2.20 0.42
N PRO A 166 30.17 2.42 1.33
CA PRO A 166 29.97 3.73 1.95
C PRO A 166 31.19 4.17 2.79
N ALA A 167 31.93 3.22 3.36
CA ALA A 167 33.16 3.52 4.08
C ALA A 167 34.29 4.01 3.16
N GLY A 168 34.38 3.51 1.92
CA GLY A 168 35.26 4.05 0.89
C GLY A 168 34.75 5.39 0.35
N ALA A 169 33.45 5.54 0.13
CA ALA A 169 32.83 6.79 -0.29
C ALA A 169 33.12 7.93 0.72
N ALA A 170 32.95 7.67 2.02
CA ALA A 170 33.23 8.63 3.10
C ALA A 170 34.71 9.08 3.16
N ARG A 171 35.64 8.25 2.69
CA ARG A 171 37.09 8.57 2.65
C ARG A 171 37.48 9.40 1.43
N ASP A 172 36.65 9.42 0.38
CA ASP A 172 36.91 10.16 -0.85
C ASP A 172 36.50 11.64 -0.71
N ARG A 173 37.45 12.48 -0.28
CA ARG A 173 37.24 13.93 -0.11
C ARG A 173 36.87 14.67 -1.41
N GLY A 174 37.05 14.05 -2.57
CA GLY A 174 36.70 14.61 -3.87
C GLY A 174 35.36 14.13 -4.42
N LEU A 175 34.68 13.19 -3.75
CA LEU A 175 33.44 12.58 -4.23
C LEU A 175 32.33 13.62 -4.37
N ALA A 176 32.01 14.37 -3.31
CA ALA A 176 30.94 15.38 -3.34
C ALA A 176 31.17 16.47 -4.39
N LYS A 177 32.42 16.74 -4.80
CA LYS A 177 32.71 17.72 -5.85
C LYS A 177 32.41 17.20 -7.26
N ARG A 178 32.46 15.89 -7.45
CA ARG A 178 32.29 15.22 -8.75
C ARG A 178 30.90 14.62 -8.90
N TYR A 179 30.32 14.11 -7.82
CA TYR A 179 29.00 13.48 -7.83
C TYR A 179 27.92 14.54 -7.97
N LYS A 180 26.93 14.28 -8.83
CA LYS A 180 25.76 15.14 -8.97
C LYS A 180 24.66 14.64 -8.03
N ALA A 181 24.22 15.49 -7.10
CA ALA A 181 23.13 15.16 -6.19
C ALA A 181 21.83 14.84 -6.96
N PRO A 182 21.21 13.65 -6.75
CA PRO A 182 19.93 13.30 -7.35
C PRO A 182 18.76 13.90 -6.54
N LEU A 183 17.86 14.65 -7.20
CA LEU A 183 16.60 15.14 -6.64
C LEU A 183 15.44 14.49 -7.41
N TYR A 184 14.50 13.88 -6.70
CA TYR A 184 13.32 13.26 -7.30
C TYR A 184 12.04 14.04 -6.98
N VAL A 185 11.25 14.35 -8.00
CA VAL A 185 9.92 14.98 -7.89
C VAL A 185 8.88 14.01 -8.45
N ASN A 186 7.93 13.60 -7.63
CA ASN A 186 6.78 12.80 -8.02
C ASN A 186 5.53 13.69 -8.09
N ALA A 187 4.71 13.50 -9.10
CA ALA A 187 3.51 14.30 -9.30
C ALA A 187 2.31 13.42 -9.66
N ASN A 188 1.12 13.82 -9.17
CA ASN A 188 -0.17 13.26 -9.58
C ASN A 188 -0.26 11.75 -9.32
N ILE A 189 0.17 11.32 -8.12
CA ILE A 189 -0.01 9.95 -7.61
C ILE A 189 -1.49 9.65 -7.34
N HIS A 190 -2.22 10.65 -6.85
CA HIS A 190 -3.66 10.66 -6.86
C HIS A 190 -4.15 11.30 -8.16
N GLY A 191 -4.93 10.55 -8.95
CA GLY A 191 -5.27 10.97 -10.31
C GLY A 191 -6.03 12.30 -10.37
N ASN A 192 -6.91 12.57 -9.39
CA ASN A 192 -7.70 13.80 -9.29
C ASN A 192 -6.99 14.96 -8.56
N GLU A 193 -5.67 14.92 -8.47
CA GLU A 193 -4.80 16.01 -7.96
C GLU A 193 -3.83 16.40 -9.09
N TRP A 194 -4.32 17.24 -10.02
CA TRP A 194 -3.77 17.34 -11.37
C TRP A 194 -2.57 18.29 -11.51
N GLU A 195 -2.52 19.34 -10.69
CA GLU A 195 -1.69 20.53 -10.89
C GLU A 195 -0.18 20.27 -10.74
N GLY A 196 0.21 19.24 -9.98
CA GLY A 196 1.59 18.82 -9.86
C GLY A 196 2.24 18.51 -11.22
N THR A 197 1.48 17.92 -12.15
CA THR A 197 1.95 17.62 -13.51
C THR A 197 2.32 18.89 -14.29
N ASP A 198 1.48 19.91 -14.24
CA ASP A 198 1.71 21.18 -14.95
C ASP A 198 2.85 21.98 -14.29
N ALA A 199 2.98 21.92 -12.96
CA ALA A 199 4.11 22.49 -12.23
C ALA A 199 5.44 21.84 -12.62
N VAL A 200 5.45 20.50 -12.77
CA VAL A 200 6.60 19.74 -13.29
C VAL A 200 6.93 20.17 -14.72
N LEU A 201 5.96 20.18 -15.64
CA LEU A 201 6.18 20.55 -17.04
C LEU A 201 6.72 21.98 -17.18
N ARG A 202 6.17 22.92 -16.40
CA ARG A 202 6.65 24.30 -16.30
C ARG A 202 8.10 24.36 -15.83
N THR A 203 8.42 23.66 -14.74
CA THR A 203 9.78 23.64 -14.17
C THR A 203 10.79 23.04 -15.14
N VAL A 204 10.43 21.96 -15.84
CA VAL A 204 11.28 21.35 -16.88
C VAL A 204 11.55 22.36 -18.00
N GLU A 205 10.54 23.07 -18.50
CA GLU A 205 10.72 24.10 -19.53
C GLU A 205 11.59 25.26 -19.03
N GLU A 206 11.35 25.77 -17.83
CA GLU A 206 12.13 26.83 -17.19
C GLU A 206 13.62 26.45 -17.10
N LEU A 207 13.95 25.29 -16.51
CA LEU A 207 15.33 24.86 -16.31
C LEU A 207 16.05 24.49 -17.62
N SER A 208 15.32 23.90 -18.56
CA SER A 208 15.89 23.44 -19.83
C SER A 208 16.20 24.57 -20.81
N THR A 209 15.49 25.70 -20.70
CA THR A 209 15.65 26.86 -21.60
C THR A 209 16.34 28.06 -20.95
N SER A 210 16.52 28.05 -19.63
CA SER A 210 17.15 29.15 -18.89
C SER A 210 18.62 29.37 -19.27
N LYS A 211 18.96 30.66 -19.43
CA LYS A 211 20.32 31.17 -19.62
C LYS A 211 20.95 31.72 -18.33
N ASP A 212 20.23 31.58 -17.20
CA ASP A 212 20.71 32.04 -15.91
C ASP A 212 21.97 31.25 -15.49
N PRO A 213 23.08 31.93 -15.14
CA PRO A 213 24.26 31.28 -14.57
C PRO A 213 23.96 30.42 -13.33
N ALA A 214 22.98 30.82 -12.50
CA ALA A 214 22.58 30.06 -11.31
C ALA A 214 21.98 28.70 -11.67
N VAL A 215 21.12 28.64 -12.70
CA VAL A 215 20.57 27.38 -13.23
C VAL A 215 21.67 26.51 -13.85
N THR A 216 22.63 27.13 -14.56
CA THR A 216 23.77 26.39 -15.12
C THR A 216 24.63 25.77 -14.01
N ALA A 217 24.88 26.51 -12.92
CA ALA A 217 25.61 26.02 -11.76
C ALA A 217 24.84 24.91 -11.01
N LEU A 218 23.51 25.01 -10.92
CA LEU A 218 22.65 23.96 -10.36
C LEU A 218 22.78 22.67 -11.18
N LEU A 219 22.53 22.73 -12.48
CA LEU A 219 22.52 21.54 -13.36
C LEU A 219 23.91 20.90 -13.56
N ALA A 220 24.98 21.65 -13.28
CA ALA A 220 26.35 21.12 -13.24
C ALA A 220 26.58 20.19 -12.04
N LYS A 221 25.84 20.38 -10.94
CA LYS A 221 25.97 19.62 -9.69
C LYS A 221 24.74 18.78 -9.32
N THR A 222 23.65 18.89 -10.06
CA THR A 222 22.40 18.20 -9.71
C THR A 222 21.82 17.49 -10.93
N ARG A 223 21.19 16.34 -10.69
CA ARG A 223 20.30 15.67 -11.64
C ARG A 223 18.90 15.70 -11.07
N LEU A 224 17.98 16.37 -11.75
CA LEU A 224 16.58 16.43 -11.35
C LEU A 224 15.80 15.38 -12.14
N TYR A 225 15.08 14.52 -11.43
CA TYR A 225 14.24 13.47 -11.97
C TYR A 225 12.78 13.82 -11.69
N PHE A 226 11.95 13.82 -12.71
CA PHE A 226 10.53 14.14 -12.60
C PHE A 226 9.70 12.97 -13.11
N ASN A 227 8.91 12.36 -12.22
CA ASN A 227 7.79 11.54 -12.65
C ASN A 227 6.62 12.49 -12.94
N VAL A 228 6.30 12.66 -14.23
CA VAL A 228 5.37 13.70 -14.69
C VAL A 228 3.93 13.44 -14.26
N THR A 229 3.52 12.16 -14.28
CA THR A 229 2.22 11.70 -13.80
C THR A 229 2.36 10.25 -13.33
N ALA A 230 2.22 10.04 -12.03
CA ALA A 230 2.31 8.73 -11.42
C ALA A 230 1.04 7.89 -11.64
N ASN A 231 -0.12 8.52 -11.83
CA ASN A 231 -1.40 7.84 -12.04
C ASN A 231 -2.18 8.41 -13.24
N PRO A 232 -1.72 8.20 -14.49
CA PRO A 232 -2.43 8.71 -15.65
C PRO A 232 -3.80 8.03 -15.87
N ASP A 233 -4.02 6.82 -15.35
CA ASP A 233 -5.34 6.16 -15.39
C ASP A 233 -6.37 6.94 -14.57
N GLY A 234 -6.06 7.20 -13.30
CA GLY A 234 -6.90 8.01 -12.43
C GLY A 234 -7.03 9.45 -12.92
N ARG A 235 -5.94 10.02 -13.46
CA ARG A 235 -5.91 11.39 -14.00
C ARG A 235 -6.94 11.64 -15.08
N VAL A 236 -6.95 10.76 -16.09
CA VAL A 236 -7.86 10.86 -17.24
C VAL A 236 -9.31 10.73 -16.79
N LEU A 237 -9.58 9.82 -15.84
CA LEU A 237 -10.91 9.56 -15.30
C LEU A 237 -11.36 10.58 -14.23
N GLY A 238 -10.44 11.41 -13.73
CA GLY A 238 -10.70 12.34 -12.63
C GLY A 238 -11.01 11.67 -11.30
N GLN A 239 -10.38 10.53 -11.04
CA GLN A 239 -10.50 9.78 -9.80
C GLN A 239 -9.14 9.71 -9.08
N ARG A 240 -9.18 9.59 -7.75
CA ARG A 240 -7.99 9.39 -6.92
C ARG A 240 -7.26 8.07 -7.22
N PRO A 241 -7.90 6.89 -7.14
CA PRO A 241 -7.21 5.61 -7.29
C PRO A 241 -6.76 5.33 -8.73
N ASN A 242 -5.85 4.37 -8.91
CA ASN A 242 -5.40 3.91 -10.24
C ASN A 242 -6.49 3.15 -11.00
N GLY A 243 -6.15 2.64 -12.19
CA GLY A 243 -7.07 1.87 -13.03
C GLY A 243 -7.58 0.56 -12.41
N ALA A 244 -6.94 0.06 -11.35
CA ALA A 244 -7.38 -1.11 -10.59
C ALA A 244 -8.14 -0.75 -9.30
N GLY A 245 -8.35 0.54 -9.01
CA GLY A 245 -9.05 1.00 -7.80
C GLY A 245 -8.19 1.10 -6.55
N PHE A 246 -6.86 1.10 -6.68
CA PHE A 246 -5.92 1.23 -5.56
C PHE A 246 -5.48 2.68 -5.33
N ASP A 247 -5.35 3.08 -4.07
CA ASP A 247 -4.59 4.26 -3.70
C ASP A 247 -3.09 3.92 -3.75
N LEU A 248 -2.38 4.51 -4.70
CA LEU A 248 -0.95 4.24 -4.91
C LEU A 248 -0.09 4.77 -3.76
N ASN A 249 -0.51 5.82 -3.07
CA ASN A 249 0.19 6.36 -1.89
C ASN A 249 -0.13 5.54 -0.62
N ARG A 250 -0.56 4.29 -0.78
CA ARG A 250 -0.75 3.30 0.29
C ARG A 250 -0.16 1.93 -0.07
N ASP A 251 0.50 1.83 -1.23
CA ASP A 251 0.91 0.56 -1.82
C ASP A 251 2.43 0.31 -1.77
N PHE A 252 3.30 1.29 -1.44
CA PHE A 252 4.76 1.15 -1.65
C PHE A 252 5.40 -0.09 -1.00
N ILE A 253 5.05 -0.41 0.25
CA ILE A 253 5.64 -1.58 0.91
C ILE A 253 5.11 -2.90 0.35
N THR A 254 3.90 -2.93 -0.18
CA THR A 254 3.26 -4.13 -0.75
C THR A 254 3.60 -4.28 -2.24
N ALA A 255 3.77 -3.15 -2.93
CA ALA A 255 4.05 -2.98 -4.35
C ALA A 255 3.15 -3.85 -5.24
N SER A 256 1.84 -3.85 -4.98
CA SER A 256 0.88 -4.66 -5.71
C SER A 256 0.57 -4.11 -7.10
N GLN A 257 0.73 -2.80 -7.30
CA GLN A 257 0.37 -2.10 -8.53
C GLN A 257 1.58 -1.87 -9.45
N PRO A 258 1.41 -1.95 -10.78
CA PRO A 258 2.50 -1.74 -11.73
C PRO A 258 3.09 -0.32 -11.65
N GLU A 259 2.27 0.69 -11.35
CA GLU A 259 2.72 2.06 -11.15
C GLU A 259 3.67 2.17 -9.95
N THR A 260 3.29 1.58 -8.81
CA THR A 260 4.11 1.53 -7.60
C THR A 260 5.42 0.79 -7.85
N GLN A 261 5.39 -0.34 -8.57
CA GLN A 261 6.60 -1.10 -8.92
C GLN A 261 7.56 -0.28 -9.79
N ALA A 262 7.04 0.49 -10.75
CA ALA A 262 7.83 1.39 -11.59
C ALA A 262 8.43 2.54 -10.77
N MET A 263 7.66 3.16 -9.87
CA MET A 263 8.13 4.23 -8.98
C MET A 263 9.18 3.73 -7.97
N ARG A 264 9.01 2.52 -7.41
CA ARG A 264 10.04 1.86 -6.60
C ARG A 264 11.33 1.69 -7.37
N GLN A 265 11.26 1.16 -8.59
CA GLN A 265 12.45 0.96 -9.41
C GLN A 265 13.14 2.29 -9.74
N LEU A 266 12.38 3.34 -10.01
CA LEU A 266 12.90 4.69 -10.18
C LEU A 266 13.59 5.22 -8.91
N MET A 267 13.00 5.02 -7.73
CA MET A 267 13.58 5.41 -6.44
C MET A 267 14.94 4.72 -6.22
N ILE A 268 15.00 3.42 -6.49
CA ILE A 268 16.23 2.63 -6.43
C ILE A 268 17.25 3.20 -7.42
N ASP A 269 16.90 3.28 -8.70
CA ASP A 269 17.83 3.69 -9.76
C ASP A 269 18.35 5.13 -9.59
N ALA A 270 17.49 6.06 -9.18
CA ALA A 270 17.85 7.46 -8.98
C ALA A 270 18.67 7.68 -7.70
N GLN A 271 18.43 6.88 -6.65
CA GLN A 271 19.04 7.03 -5.31
C GLN A 271 19.01 8.49 -4.81
N PRO A 272 17.81 9.11 -4.70
CA PRO A 272 17.67 10.52 -4.36
C PRO A 272 18.28 10.86 -3.01
N VAL A 273 18.97 12.00 -2.92
CA VAL A 273 19.28 12.62 -1.62
C VAL A 273 18.07 13.37 -1.07
N THR A 274 17.20 13.85 -1.97
CA THR A 274 15.96 14.56 -1.63
C THR A 274 14.83 14.13 -2.55
N MET A 275 13.62 13.99 -2.00
CA MET A 275 12.42 13.63 -2.73
C MET A 275 11.24 14.54 -2.35
N ILE A 276 10.38 14.91 -3.30
CA ILE A 276 9.09 15.56 -3.00
C ILE A 276 7.97 14.87 -3.77
N ASP A 277 6.84 14.65 -3.09
CA ASP A 277 5.59 14.16 -3.67
C ASP A 277 4.56 15.29 -3.67
N LEU A 278 4.00 15.61 -4.84
CA LEU A 278 3.05 16.70 -5.01
C LEU A 278 1.61 16.18 -4.98
N HIS A 279 0.85 16.70 -4.04
CA HIS A 279 -0.52 16.32 -3.70
C HIS A 279 -1.48 17.53 -3.64
N GLY A 280 -2.77 17.24 -3.46
CA GLY A 280 -3.78 18.21 -3.03
C GLY A 280 -4.97 17.56 -2.30
N TYR A 281 -5.67 18.21 -1.35
CA TYR A 281 -5.56 19.63 -1.05
C TYR A 281 -5.74 19.90 0.44
N VAL A 282 -4.84 20.72 0.98
CA VAL A 282 -4.92 21.26 2.35
C VAL A 282 -4.77 22.77 2.29
N ASN A 283 -5.85 23.52 2.57
CA ASN A 283 -5.80 24.98 2.50
C ASN A 283 -4.95 25.54 3.64
N GLY A 284 -3.85 26.16 3.27
CA GLY A 284 -2.72 26.39 4.17
C GLY A 284 -1.47 25.63 3.77
N THR A 285 -1.45 24.99 2.59
CA THR A 285 -0.34 24.24 2.00
C THR A 285 0.45 23.42 3.02
N LEU A 286 0.08 22.15 3.22
CA LEU A 286 0.80 21.27 4.13
C LEU A 286 2.15 20.88 3.53
N ILE A 287 3.22 21.11 4.28
CA ILE A 287 4.59 20.79 3.90
C ILE A 287 5.23 19.98 5.04
N GLU A 288 5.52 18.71 4.80
CA GLU A 288 6.22 17.87 5.78
C GLU A 288 7.56 18.48 6.23
N PRO A 289 8.05 18.22 7.46
CA PRO A 289 7.89 16.98 8.25
C PRO A 289 6.54 16.80 8.98
N THR A 290 6.29 15.54 9.35
CA THR A 290 5.07 14.98 9.95
C THR A 290 5.00 15.15 11.47
N THR A 291 3.81 14.95 12.04
CA THR A 291 3.62 14.78 13.50
C THR A 291 4.02 13.36 13.92
N PRO A 292 4.12 13.05 15.22
CA PRO A 292 4.15 11.67 15.70
C PRO A 292 2.94 10.84 15.26
N PRO A 293 3.07 9.50 15.21
CA PRO A 293 4.30 8.72 15.45
C PRO A 293 5.27 8.70 14.27
N HIS A 294 6.57 8.46 14.55
CA HIS A 294 7.63 8.48 13.52
C HIS A 294 8.23 7.11 13.19
N GLY A 295 8.57 6.91 11.93
CA GLY A 295 9.17 5.66 11.45
C GLY A 295 10.47 5.29 12.18
N ALA A 296 10.48 4.13 12.83
CA ALA A 296 11.56 3.68 13.71
C ALA A 296 12.80 3.08 13.00
N ASN A 297 12.73 2.86 11.68
CA ASN A 297 13.67 2.02 10.94
C ASN A 297 14.58 2.77 9.95
N TYR A 298 14.42 4.07 9.79
CA TYR A 298 15.36 4.90 9.04
C TYR A 298 16.12 5.85 9.96
N GLU A 299 17.22 6.42 9.45
CA GLU A 299 18.15 7.25 10.24
C GLU A 299 17.54 8.64 10.49
N TYR A 300 16.59 8.69 11.43
CA TYR A 300 15.74 9.85 11.66
C TYR A 300 16.53 11.11 12.09
N ASP A 301 17.66 10.94 12.78
CA ASP A 301 18.57 12.05 13.15
C ASP A 301 19.19 12.76 11.93
N LEU A 302 19.42 12.01 10.85
CA LEU A 302 19.92 12.57 9.59
C LEU A 302 18.79 13.13 8.73
N PHE A 303 17.61 12.53 8.84
CA PHE A 303 16.40 12.92 8.12
C PHE A 303 15.83 14.25 8.63
N ILE A 304 15.42 14.31 9.91
CA ILE A 304 14.63 15.43 10.44
C ILE A 304 15.34 16.78 10.33
N LYS A 305 16.66 16.81 10.54
CA LYS A 305 17.47 18.04 10.43
C LYS A 305 17.46 18.65 9.02
N ASN A 306 17.32 17.80 8.00
CA ASN A 306 17.36 18.20 6.60
C ASN A 306 15.93 18.44 6.09
N THR A 307 14.99 17.55 6.39
CA THR A 307 13.56 17.70 6.08
C THR A 307 13.01 18.98 6.69
N TYR A 308 13.21 19.24 7.98
CA TYR A 308 12.71 20.47 8.61
C TYR A 308 13.29 21.73 7.97
N ALA A 309 14.60 21.74 7.67
CA ALA A 309 15.25 22.89 7.04
C ALA A 309 14.77 23.15 5.60
N ASN A 310 14.49 22.09 4.82
CA ASN A 310 13.90 22.23 3.50
C ASN A 310 12.44 22.68 3.57
N GLY A 311 11.67 22.15 4.54
CA GLY A 311 10.29 22.53 4.82
C GLY A 311 10.13 24.03 5.05
N LEU A 312 10.98 24.63 5.91
CA LEU A 312 11.01 26.08 6.14
C LEU A 312 11.32 26.88 4.87
N GLY A 313 12.20 26.35 4.00
CA GLY A 313 12.51 26.98 2.72
C GLY A 313 11.33 26.97 1.74
N MET A 314 10.60 25.84 1.69
CA MET A 314 9.39 25.73 0.89
C MET A 314 8.26 26.61 1.42
N GLU A 315 8.03 26.62 2.74
CA GLU A 315 7.06 27.52 3.40
C GLU A 315 7.33 28.98 3.02
N ALA A 316 8.58 29.44 3.14
CA ALA A 316 8.95 30.81 2.79
C ALA A 316 8.71 31.12 1.30
N ALA A 317 9.00 30.17 0.40
CA ALA A 317 8.79 30.35 -1.03
C ALA A 317 7.30 30.38 -1.40
N VAL A 318 6.48 29.51 -0.81
CA VAL A 318 5.03 29.45 -1.01
C VAL A 318 4.36 30.72 -0.50
N ASN A 319 4.66 31.11 0.75
CA ASN A 319 4.13 32.34 1.33
C ASN A 319 4.62 33.59 0.56
N GLY A 320 5.83 33.55 0.00
CA GLY A 320 6.42 34.60 -0.82
C GLY A 320 5.71 34.84 -2.17
N LEU A 321 4.81 33.96 -2.61
CA LEU A 321 3.97 34.20 -3.79
C LEU A 321 2.95 35.33 -3.58
N GLY A 322 2.64 35.67 -2.32
CA GLY A 322 1.76 36.79 -1.97
C GLY A 322 0.26 36.49 -2.10
N TYR A 323 -0.11 35.21 -2.21
CA TYR A 323 -1.50 34.78 -2.11
C TYR A 323 -2.02 34.92 -0.67
N THR A 324 -3.24 35.42 -0.50
CA THR A 324 -3.85 35.62 0.82
C THR A 324 -5.28 35.08 0.88
N PHE A 325 -5.79 34.89 2.10
CA PHE A 325 -7.15 34.37 2.27
C PHE A 325 -8.20 35.35 1.73
N ASP A 326 -8.08 36.63 2.09
CA ASP A 326 -9.05 37.67 1.70
C ASP A 326 -9.10 37.90 0.18
N LYS A 327 -7.96 37.75 -0.50
CA LYS A 327 -7.84 38.01 -1.94
C LYS A 327 -8.08 36.75 -2.78
N ASP A 328 -7.49 35.64 -2.36
CA ASP A 328 -7.34 34.45 -3.21
C ASP A 328 -7.94 33.18 -2.58
N GLY A 329 -8.31 33.21 -1.29
CA GLY A 329 -8.79 32.08 -0.50
C GLY A 329 -7.67 31.19 0.06
N VAL A 330 -6.41 31.60 -0.01
CA VAL A 330 -5.23 30.81 0.37
C VAL A 330 -4.74 31.18 1.77
N ARG A 331 -4.67 30.21 2.67
CA ARG A 331 -4.03 30.37 3.99
C ARG A 331 -2.50 30.23 3.88
N PRO A 332 -1.73 30.80 4.82
CA PRO A 332 -0.28 30.59 4.89
C PRO A 332 0.09 29.11 4.97
N ALA A 333 1.22 28.75 4.35
CA ALA A 333 1.84 27.42 4.43
C ALA A 333 2.01 26.94 5.90
N GLN A 334 1.83 25.65 6.13
CA GLN A 334 1.93 25.01 7.45
C GLN A 334 2.87 23.80 7.42
N ILE A 335 3.55 23.55 8.53
CA ILE A 335 4.44 22.41 8.73
C ILE A 335 3.87 21.55 9.87
N PRO A 336 3.31 20.35 9.59
CA PRO A 336 2.60 19.55 10.60
C PRO A 336 3.41 19.31 11.87
N PHE A 337 4.67 18.90 11.74
CA PHE A 337 5.59 18.72 12.88
C PHE A 337 5.64 19.92 13.84
N ARG A 338 5.53 21.14 13.31
CA ARG A 338 5.64 22.40 14.08
C ARG A 338 4.26 22.87 14.56
N ASP A 339 3.24 22.69 13.73
CA ASP A 339 1.97 23.40 13.84
C ASP A 339 0.83 22.54 14.42
N ASP A 340 0.98 21.20 14.40
CA ASP A 340 -0.01 20.25 14.87
C ASP A 340 0.60 19.27 15.91
N PRO A 341 -0.17 18.84 16.93
CA PRO A 341 0.34 17.89 17.92
C PRO A 341 0.41 16.45 17.40
N GLU A 342 -0.59 16.01 16.62
CA GLU A 342 -0.75 14.64 16.12
C GLU A 342 -1.66 14.63 14.87
N GLY A 343 -1.72 13.50 14.16
CA GLY A 343 -2.73 13.24 13.12
C GLY A 343 -2.22 13.26 11.68
N TRP A 344 -0.96 13.61 11.44
CA TRP A 344 -0.31 13.52 10.13
C TRP A 344 1.04 12.83 10.26
N ASP A 345 1.04 11.50 10.37
CA ASP A 345 2.20 10.71 10.77
C ASP A 345 3.02 10.12 9.62
N ASP A 346 4.29 9.80 9.90
CA ASP A 346 5.21 9.12 8.99
C ASP A 346 5.59 7.71 9.46
N TRP A 347 4.72 7.07 10.25
CA TRP A 347 5.00 5.76 10.82
C TRP A 347 5.08 4.64 9.77
N PRO A 348 4.08 4.44 8.87
CA PRO A 348 4.10 3.34 7.92
C PRO A 348 4.95 3.64 6.67
N PRO A 349 5.71 2.66 6.16
CA PRO A 349 6.55 2.81 4.97
C PRO A 349 5.76 2.64 3.66
N ILE A 350 4.51 3.13 3.63
CA ILE A 350 3.57 2.92 2.50
C ILE A 350 3.38 4.15 1.62
N PHE A 351 3.71 5.32 2.17
CA PHE A 351 3.64 6.59 1.46
C PHE A 351 4.93 6.79 0.65
N THR A 352 4.87 7.45 -0.51
CA THR A 352 6.07 7.71 -1.32
C THR A 352 7.18 8.44 -0.54
N PRO A 353 6.91 9.54 0.19
CA PRO A 353 7.96 10.25 0.90
C PRO A 353 8.53 9.45 2.08
N GLN A 354 7.74 8.60 2.74
CA GLN A 354 8.20 7.75 3.85
C GLN A 354 8.95 6.50 3.38
N TYR A 355 8.68 6.06 2.15
CA TYR A 355 9.44 4.99 1.51
C TYR A 355 10.84 5.45 1.05
N ALA A 356 11.00 6.73 0.69
CA ALA A 356 12.26 7.26 0.15
C ALA A 356 13.48 7.19 1.11
N PRO A 357 13.38 7.47 2.43
CA PRO A 357 14.48 7.35 3.38
C PRO A 357 15.11 5.96 3.44
N PHE A 358 14.33 4.90 3.20
CA PHE A 358 14.83 3.53 3.12
C PHE A 358 15.78 3.31 1.94
N HIS A 359 15.69 4.15 0.90
CA HIS A 359 16.61 4.19 -0.24
C HIS A 359 17.68 5.29 -0.13
N GLY A 360 17.86 5.88 1.05
CA GLY A 360 18.93 6.84 1.33
C GLY A 360 18.57 8.30 1.07
N ALA A 361 17.28 8.64 0.86
CA ALA A 361 16.86 10.03 0.90
C ALA A 361 17.02 10.58 2.33
N VAL A 362 17.64 11.75 2.45
CA VAL A 362 17.85 12.41 3.75
C VAL A 362 16.95 13.63 3.94
N ALA A 363 16.12 13.95 2.93
CA ALA A 363 14.98 14.85 3.06
C ALA A 363 13.87 14.35 2.13
N SER A 364 12.65 14.23 2.63
CA SER A 364 11.49 13.88 1.80
C SER A 364 10.23 14.57 2.29
N HIS A 365 9.30 14.84 1.37
CA HIS A 365 8.10 15.61 1.69
C HIS A 365 6.89 15.17 0.89
N THR A 366 5.76 15.02 1.55
CA THR A 366 4.44 15.34 0.98
C THR A 366 4.26 16.85 0.94
N VAL A 367 3.77 17.38 -0.18
CA VAL A 367 3.32 18.78 -0.33
C VAL A 367 1.88 18.81 -0.82
N GLU A 368 0.95 19.21 0.04
CA GLU A 368 -0.48 19.35 -0.28
C GLU A 368 -0.79 20.78 -0.72
N ILE A 369 -1.16 21.00 -1.98
CA ILE A 369 -1.50 22.34 -2.49
C ILE A 369 -2.89 22.83 -2.01
N PRO A 370 -3.20 24.15 -1.99
CA PRO A 370 -4.22 24.66 -1.09
C PRO A 370 -5.68 24.53 -1.54
N LEU A 371 -6.00 24.73 -2.83
CA LEU A 371 -7.38 24.99 -3.26
C LEU A 371 -8.00 23.77 -3.95
N ARG A 372 -9.03 23.16 -3.35
CA ARG A 372 -9.72 22.02 -3.95
C ARG A 372 -10.34 22.35 -5.32
N VAL A 373 -10.10 21.47 -6.28
CA VAL A 373 -10.74 21.46 -7.62
C VAL A 373 -11.29 20.10 -8.02
N ASN A 374 -11.28 19.12 -7.10
CA ASN A 374 -11.69 17.74 -7.35
C ASN A 374 -13.07 17.39 -6.75
N ASN A 375 -13.56 16.19 -7.02
CA ASN A 375 -14.78 15.63 -6.43
C ASN A 375 -16.00 16.56 -6.58
N ALA A 376 -16.70 16.88 -5.49
CA ALA A 376 -17.87 17.76 -5.53
C ALA A 376 -17.55 19.15 -6.10
N ASP A 377 -16.36 19.71 -5.83
CA ASP A 377 -15.96 21.02 -6.34
C ASP A 377 -15.78 20.99 -7.85
N TYR A 378 -15.20 19.90 -8.39
CA TYR A 378 -15.09 19.70 -9.84
C TYR A 378 -16.44 19.77 -10.54
N ASN A 379 -17.49 19.21 -9.93
CA ASN A 379 -18.82 19.14 -10.52
C ASN A 379 -19.63 20.43 -10.32
N ASN A 380 -19.47 21.10 -9.18
CA ASN A 380 -20.37 22.18 -8.74
C ASN A 380 -19.82 23.59 -8.98
N LEU A 381 -18.50 23.78 -9.11
CA LEU A 381 -17.92 25.10 -9.32
C LEU A 381 -17.93 25.52 -10.81
N PRO A 382 -18.06 26.83 -11.10
CA PRO A 382 -17.85 27.36 -12.45
C PRO A 382 -16.44 27.05 -12.97
N VAL A 383 -16.33 26.85 -14.28
CA VAL A 383 -15.05 26.53 -14.96
C VAL A 383 -14.00 27.62 -14.72
N GLU A 384 -14.42 28.89 -14.68
CA GLU A 384 -13.54 30.03 -14.41
C GLU A 384 -12.91 29.95 -13.02
N GLU A 385 -13.68 29.53 -12.01
CA GLU A 385 -13.19 29.37 -10.64
C GLU A 385 -12.27 28.17 -10.52
N LEU A 386 -12.60 27.04 -11.16
CA LEU A 386 -11.73 25.88 -11.21
C LEU A 386 -10.37 26.22 -11.83
N ARG A 387 -10.37 26.94 -12.96
CA ARG A 387 -9.14 27.38 -13.63
C ARG A 387 -8.33 28.37 -12.78
N ARG A 388 -8.99 29.29 -12.08
CA ARG A 388 -8.32 30.21 -11.14
C ARG A 388 -7.61 29.43 -10.03
N ARG A 389 -8.31 28.49 -9.39
CA ARG A 389 -7.74 27.64 -8.33
C ARG A 389 -6.59 26.79 -8.84
N SER A 390 -6.74 26.13 -9.98
CA SER A 390 -5.68 25.31 -10.57
C SER A 390 -4.44 26.13 -10.96
N ALA A 391 -4.60 27.38 -11.42
CA ALA A 391 -3.46 28.27 -11.67
C ALA A 391 -2.67 28.58 -10.39
N ILE A 392 -3.37 28.94 -9.30
CA ILE A 392 -2.77 29.20 -7.98
C ILE A 392 -2.05 27.95 -7.45
N ASN A 393 -2.72 26.80 -7.49
CA ASN A 393 -2.16 25.52 -7.06
C ASN A 393 -0.89 25.15 -7.85
N THR A 394 -0.88 25.40 -9.17
CA THR A 394 0.29 25.16 -10.02
C THR A 394 1.46 26.08 -9.62
N ASP A 395 1.18 27.34 -9.25
CA ASP A 395 2.21 28.27 -8.77
C ASP A 395 2.80 27.82 -7.43
N VAL A 396 1.97 27.35 -6.50
CA VAL A 396 2.39 26.81 -5.20
C VAL A 396 3.25 25.57 -5.38
N ALA A 397 2.81 24.59 -6.17
CA ALA A 397 3.60 23.40 -6.48
C ALA A 397 4.96 23.75 -7.13
N ALA A 398 4.98 24.67 -8.09
CA ALA A 398 6.21 25.13 -8.72
C ALA A 398 7.13 25.84 -7.70
N ALA A 399 6.60 26.64 -6.79
CA ALA A 399 7.40 27.27 -5.72
C ALA A 399 8.06 26.25 -4.80
N ALA A 400 7.35 25.18 -4.41
CA ALA A 400 7.90 24.09 -3.61
C ALA A 400 9.04 23.34 -4.33
N ILE A 401 8.87 23.03 -5.63
CA ILE A 401 9.93 22.43 -6.44
C ILE A 401 11.17 23.34 -6.48
N ARG A 402 10.96 24.65 -6.70
CA ARG A 402 12.05 25.63 -6.81
C ARG A 402 12.82 25.80 -5.50
N ALA A 403 12.12 25.89 -4.38
CA ALA A 403 12.73 25.94 -3.07
C ALA A 403 13.55 24.67 -2.79
N THR A 404 13.04 23.50 -3.18
CA THR A 404 13.73 22.22 -2.96
C THR A 404 15.04 22.11 -3.75
N TYR A 405 15.06 22.44 -5.05
CA TYR A 405 16.33 22.37 -5.79
C TYR A 405 17.34 23.44 -5.31
N ALA A 406 16.87 24.58 -4.81
CA ALA A 406 17.73 25.62 -4.24
C ALA A 406 18.33 25.14 -2.91
N PHE A 407 17.54 24.46 -2.08
CA PHE A 407 18.00 23.80 -0.87
C PHE A 407 19.10 22.77 -1.19
N VAL A 408 18.84 21.86 -2.15
CA VAL A 408 19.82 20.85 -2.60
C VAL A 408 21.11 21.52 -3.09
N GLN A 409 21.03 22.60 -3.86
CA GLN A 409 22.20 23.35 -4.31
C GLN A 409 23.01 23.94 -3.13
N SER A 410 22.32 24.54 -2.16
CA SER A 410 22.94 25.21 -1.01
C SER A 410 23.58 24.24 -0.02
N ARG A 411 23.07 23.01 0.09
CA ARG A 411 23.53 21.96 1.03
C ARG A 411 24.14 20.75 0.36
N HIS A 412 24.49 20.86 -0.92
CA HIS A 412 24.93 19.76 -1.79
C HIS A 412 25.86 18.74 -1.12
N ASP A 413 27.00 19.20 -0.59
CA ASP A 413 28.02 18.33 -0.02
C ASP A 413 27.55 17.66 1.29
N GLN A 414 26.73 18.37 2.08
CA GLN A 414 26.17 17.86 3.34
C GLN A 414 25.13 16.76 3.09
N LEU A 415 24.24 16.93 2.11
CA LEU A 415 23.22 15.94 1.78
C LEU A 415 23.83 14.63 1.26
N ILE A 416 24.89 14.73 0.44
CA ILE A 416 25.65 13.55 -0.01
C ILE A 416 26.35 12.87 1.17
N ALA A 417 26.95 13.64 2.08
CA ALA A 417 27.60 13.08 3.26
C ALA A 417 26.61 12.36 4.20
N ASP A 418 25.42 12.93 4.40
CA ASP A 418 24.36 12.31 5.18
C ASP A 418 23.84 11.02 4.53
N GLN A 419 23.65 11.00 3.20
CA GLN A 419 23.27 9.77 2.49
C GLN A 419 24.34 8.67 2.61
N ILE A 420 25.63 9.03 2.49
CA ILE A 420 26.74 8.08 2.72
C ILE A 420 26.67 7.53 4.15
N GLU A 421 26.39 8.38 5.14
CA GLU A 421 26.30 7.96 6.53
C GLU A 421 25.14 6.97 6.78
N VAL A 422 23.98 7.16 6.13
CA VAL A 422 22.86 6.20 6.17
C VAL A 422 23.33 4.80 5.79
N PHE A 423 23.92 4.65 4.61
CA PHE A 423 24.39 3.36 4.11
C PHE A 423 25.59 2.81 4.90
N ARG A 424 26.45 3.70 5.41
CA ARG A 424 27.61 3.31 6.24
C ARG A 424 27.17 2.68 7.55
N ARG A 425 26.20 3.29 8.24
CA ARG A 425 25.64 2.73 9.48
C ARG A 425 25.05 1.36 9.14
N GLY A 426 24.20 1.30 8.11
CA GLY A 426 23.61 0.08 7.54
C GLY A 426 24.59 -1.08 7.37
N SER A 427 25.56 -0.88 6.48
CA SER A 427 26.59 -1.87 6.11
C SER A 427 27.45 -2.34 7.29
N LYS A 428 27.66 -1.48 8.29
CA LYS A 428 28.41 -1.83 9.51
C LYS A 428 27.56 -2.62 10.51
N GLY A 429 26.23 -2.61 10.36
CA GLY A 429 25.28 -3.18 11.32
C GLY A 429 25.31 -2.44 12.66
N GLU A 430 25.44 -1.11 12.64
CA GLU A 430 25.32 -0.33 13.88
C GLU A 430 23.90 -0.45 14.47
N PRO A 431 23.73 -0.42 15.80
CA PRO A 431 22.41 -0.29 16.40
C PRO A 431 21.67 0.95 15.90
N ALA A 432 20.33 0.94 15.99
CA ALA A 432 19.52 2.13 15.73
C ALA A 432 19.98 3.29 16.61
N LYS A 433 19.98 4.50 16.05
CA LYS A 433 20.37 5.71 16.77
C LYS A 433 19.15 6.33 17.42
N GLU A 434 19.25 6.57 18.72
CA GLU A 434 18.29 7.43 19.40
C GLU A 434 18.50 8.88 18.94
N VAL A 435 17.40 9.52 18.52
CA VAL A 435 17.44 10.91 18.05
C VAL A 435 17.55 11.84 19.25
N PRO A 436 18.52 12.77 19.29
CA PRO A 436 18.63 13.73 20.38
C PRO A 436 17.42 14.67 20.45
N VAL A 437 16.83 14.81 21.63
CA VAL A 437 15.83 15.85 21.92
C VAL A 437 16.40 17.23 21.61
N GLY A 438 15.59 18.08 20.97
CA GLY A 438 16.00 19.42 20.54
C GLY A 438 16.95 19.46 19.33
N ILE A 439 17.10 18.35 18.58
CA ILE A 439 17.90 18.33 17.33
C ILE A 439 17.41 19.38 16.32
N VAL A 440 16.10 19.63 16.30
CA VAL A 440 15.45 20.76 15.64
C VAL A 440 14.48 21.43 16.64
N PRO A 441 14.11 22.71 16.46
CA PRO A 441 13.12 23.36 17.29
C PRO A 441 11.81 22.56 17.34
N GLY A 442 11.29 22.30 18.53
CA GLY A 442 10.06 21.53 18.75
C GLY A 442 10.27 20.03 18.99
N PHE A 443 11.43 19.46 18.65
CA PHE A 443 11.65 18.00 18.76
C PHE A 443 11.76 17.55 20.23
N GLY A 444 10.73 16.86 20.72
CA GLY A 444 10.54 16.43 22.10
C GLY A 444 10.70 14.91 22.33
N PRO A 445 10.55 14.43 23.58
CA PRO A 445 10.54 13.00 23.90
C PRO A 445 9.48 12.18 23.16
N GLU A 446 8.33 12.77 22.85
CA GLU A 446 7.23 12.21 22.07
C GLU A 446 7.67 11.76 20.67
N ASP A 447 8.66 12.44 20.09
CA ASP A 447 9.19 12.21 18.75
C ASP A 447 10.30 11.13 18.71
N VAL A 448 10.70 10.59 19.86
CA VAL A 448 11.81 9.62 19.91
C VAL A 448 11.30 8.20 19.64
N TYR A 449 11.53 7.69 18.42
CA TYR A 449 11.21 6.33 18.00
C TYR A 449 12.49 5.57 17.64
N THR A 450 12.55 4.29 17.98
CA THR A 450 13.71 3.43 17.72
C THR A 450 13.28 1.97 17.56
N THR A 451 14.16 1.15 16.99
CA THR A 451 13.98 -0.29 16.80
C THR A 451 15.23 -1.07 17.20
N THR A 452 15.14 -2.39 17.21
CA THR A 452 16.27 -3.30 17.42
C THR A 452 16.50 -4.13 16.17
N TYR A 453 17.73 -4.08 15.64
CA TYR A 453 18.13 -4.94 14.54
C TYR A 453 18.68 -6.27 15.07
N PRO A 454 18.14 -7.44 14.63
CA PRO A 454 18.81 -8.71 14.87
C PRO A 454 20.10 -8.79 14.06
N ARG A 455 20.92 -9.83 14.30
CA ARG A 455 22.11 -10.04 13.44
C ARG A 455 21.68 -10.41 12.02
N ALA A 456 20.67 -11.26 11.86
CA ALA A 456 20.08 -11.63 10.59
C ALA A 456 18.63 -12.12 10.77
N TYR A 457 17.90 -12.23 9.68
CA TYR A 457 16.70 -13.06 9.59
C TYR A 457 16.99 -14.32 8.78
N VAL A 458 16.45 -15.45 9.20
CA VAL A 458 16.53 -16.73 8.48
C VAL A 458 15.14 -17.13 8.02
N ILE A 459 15.02 -17.41 6.72
CA ILE A 459 13.83 -18.03 6.12
C ILE A 459 14.20 -19.50 5.90
N PRO A 460 13.81 -20.43 6.79
CA PRO A 460 14.20 -21.82 6.70
C PRO A 460 13.72 -22.46 5.40
N ALA A 461 14.47 -23.45 4.94
CA ALA A 461 14.06 -24.38 3.89
C ALA A 461 13.54 -25.70 4.49
N GLY A 462 12.83 -26.49 3.67
CA GLY A 462 12.36 -27.82 4.06
C GLY A 462 11.25 -27.80 5.12
N ALA A 463 11.23 -28.81 6.00
CA ALA A 463 10.13 -29.02 6.95
C ALA A 463 9.95 -27.90 8.00
N GLY A 464 10.96 -27.05 8.20
CA GLY A 464 10.84 -25.88 9.08
C GLY A 464 10.12 -24.69 8.43
N GLN A 465 9.72 -24.80 7.16
CA GLN A 465 9.04 -23.78 6.39
C GLN A 465 7.57 -24.12 6.21
N ARG A 466 6.67 -23.21 6.60
CA ARG A 466 5.22 -23.35 6.41
C ARG A 466 4.85 -23.44 4.92
N SER A 467 5.39 -22.57 4.09
CA SER A 467 5.10 -22.55 2.65
C SER A 467 6.33 -22.13 1.85
N ALA A 468 6.75 -23.00 0.92
CA ALA A 468 7.88 -22.74 0.04
C ALA A 468 7.56 -21.66 -1.00
N THR A 469 6.32 -21.61 -1.49
CA THR A 469 5.83 -20.58 -2.42
C THR A 469 5.73 -19.22 -1.74
N ALA A 470 5.27 -19.16 -0.49
CA ALA A 470 5.28 -17.94 0.32
C ALA A 470 6.71 -17.45 0.60
N ALA A 471 7.62 -18.36 0.98
CA ALA A 471 9.03 -18.03 1.21
C ALA A 471 9.71 -17.47 -0.04
N ALA A 472 9.47 -18.08 -1.20
CA ALA A 472 9.98 -17.58 -2.47
C ALA A 472 9.43 -16.18 -2.81
N ARG A 473 8.11 -15.97 -2.69
CA ARG A 473 7.49 -14.64 -2.88
C ARG A 473 8.10 -13.59 -1.96
N LEU A 474 8.30 -13.91 -0.68
CA LEU A 474 8.91 -12.97 0.28
C LEU A 474 10.35 -12.63 -0.11
N VAL A 475 11.16 -13.63 -0.51
CA VAL A 475 12.54 -13.38 -0.95
C VAL A 475 12.59 -12.54 -2.22
N ASP A 476 11.75 -12.84 -3.21
CA ASP A 476 11.67 -12.03 -4.44
C ASP A 476 11.23 -10.60 -4.14
N HIS A 477 10.30 -10.41 -3.21
CA HIS A 477 9.88 -9.08 -2.77
C HIS A 477 11.01 -8.31 -2.11
N LEU A 478 11.76 -8.93 -1.20
CA LEU A 478 12.95 -8.32 -0.60
C LEU A 478 13.97 -7.90 -1.68
N ILE A 479 14.29 -8.79 -2.62
CA ILE A 479 15.22 -8.50 -3.71
C ILE A 479 14.71 -7.36 -4.62
N ALA A 480 13.42 -7.34 -4.92
CA ALA A 480 12.81 -6.27 -5.72
C ALA A 480 12.84 -4.90 -5.04
N ASN A 481 13.02 -4.89 -3.71
CA ASN A 481 13.23 -3.71 -2.88
C ASN A 481 14.73 -3.44 -2.62
N ASP A 482 15.62 -4.08 -3.37
CA ASP A 482 17.09 -3.94 -3.27
C ASP A 482 17.68 -4.43 -1.93
N VAL A 483 16.94 -5.29 -1.20
CA VAL A 483 17.45 -5.96 -0.01
C VAL A 483 18.33 -7.14 -0.43
N GLU A 484 19.53 -7.21 0.14
CA GLU A 484 20.49 -8.28 -0.10
C GLU A 484 20.05 -9.56 0.65
N VAL A 485 19.83 -10.63 -0.11
CA VAL A 485 19.47 -11.96 0.41
C VAL A 485 20.51 -12.99 -0.01
N GLY A 486 21.03 -13.74 0.96
CA GLY A 486 21.91 -14.88 0.75
C GLY A 486 21.19 -16.22 0.86
N ARG A 487 21.72 -17.27 0.22
CA ARG A 487 21.27 -18.66 0.36
C ARG A 487 22.38 -19.50 0.97
N ALA A 488 22.07 -20.21 2.04
CA ALA A 488 23.03 -21.06 2.74
C ALA A 488 23.44 -22.26 1.85
N GLU A 489 24.74 -22.41 1.59
CA GLU A 489 25.28 -23.50 0.76
C GLU A 489 25.41 -24.82 1.53
N ARG A 490 25.35 -24.75 2.87
CA ARG A 490 25.41 -25.90 3.79
C ARG A 490 24.45 -25.65 4.94
N ALA A 491 24.06 -26.71 5.63
CA ALA A 491 23.34 -26.56 6.89
C ALA A 491 24.20 -25.80 7.91
N PHE A 492 23.57 -24.96 8.72
CA PHE A 492 24.24 -24.19 9.78
C PHE A 492 23.39 -24.18 11.05
N ARG A 493 23.99 -23.80 12.18
CA ARG A 493 23.34 -23.83 13.49
C ARG A 493 23.42 -22.45 14.14
N VAL A 494 22.30 -21.99 14.69
CA VAL A 494 22.21 -20.80 15.54
C VAL A 494 21.60 -21.24 16.87
N GLY A 495 22.38 -21.14 17.95
CA GLY A 495 21.96 -21.65 19.25
C GLY A 495 21.62 -23.16 19.20
N ARG A 496 20.34 -23.49 19.41
CA ARG A 496 19.83 -24.87 19.37
C ARG A 496 19.19 -25.27 18.04
N THR A 497 18.93 -24.31 17.16
CA THR A 497 18.22 -24.52 15.90
C THR A 497 19.21 -24.80 14.78
N THR A 498 18.98 -25.88 14.03
CA THR A 498 19.74 -26.22 12.83
C THR A 498 18.91 -25.83 11.60
N TYR A 499 19.46 -24.98 10.75
CA TYR A 499 18.86 -24.57 9.49
C TYR A 499 19.41 -25.41 8.35
N PRO A 500 18.57 -26.06 7.53
CA PRO A 500 19.02 -26.87 6.41
C PRO A 500 19.77 -26.04 5.35
N GLN A 501 20.57 -26.74 4.55
CA GLN A 501 21.08 -26.20 3.29
C GLN A 501 19.93 -25.63 2.45
N GLY A 502 20.17 -24.51 1.79
CA GLY A 502 19.19 -23.84 0.95
C GLY A 502 18.28 -22.85 1.67
N SER A 503 18.36 -22.74 3.01
CA SER A 503 17.68 -21.67 3.77
C SER A 503 18.20 -20.30 3.33
N TYR A 504 17.32 -19.31 3.30
CA TYR A 504 17.71 -17.93 2.98
C TYR A 504 18.12 -17.17 4.24
N VAL A 505 19.05 -16.24 4.08
CA VAL A 505 19.62 -15.41 5.14
C VAL A 505 19.58 -13.96 4.68
N VAL A 506 18.87 -13.13 5.43
CA VAL A 506 18.87 -11.67 5.27
C VAL A 506 19.82 -11.10 6.31
N ASP A 507 21.05 -10.79 5.89
CA ASP A 507 22.09 -10.26 6.78
C ASP A 507 21.81 -8.78 7.07
N MET A 508 21.63 -8.39 8.34
CA MET A 508 21.32 -6.98 8.68
C MET A 508 22.53 -6.02 8.56
N ARG A 509 23.72 -6.52 8.19
CA ARG A 509 24.90 -5.72 7.85
C ARG A 509 24.91 -5.39 6.36
N GLN A 510 23.90 -4.65 5.93
CA GLN A 510 23.71 -4.25 4.53
C GLN A 510 23.19 -2.81 4.43
N PRO A 511 23.35 -2.14 3.28
CA PRO A 511 22.91 -0.75 3.10
C PRO A 511 21.41 -0.55 3.35
N LYS A 512 20.57 -1.51 2.94
CA LYS A 512 19.11 -1.46 3.08
C LYS A 512 18.57 -2.09 4.38
N ARG A 513 19.36 -2.14 5.46
CA ARG A 513 18.93 -2.80 6.72
C ARG A 513 17.60 -2.28 7.26
N GLY A 514 17.32 -0.98 7.10
CA GLY A 514 16.10 -0.36 7.63
C GLY A 514 14.88 -0.89 6.92
N LEU A 515 14.98 -1.03 5.59
CA LEU A 515 13.92 -1.59 4.74
C LEU A 515 13.72 -3.08 5.01
N ALA A 516 14.82 -3.82 5.15
CA ALA A 516 14.76 -5.24 5.51
C ALA A 516 14.08 -5.43 6.88
N ASN A 517 14.44 -4.64 7.88
CA ASN A 517 13.89 -4.75 9.22
C ASN A 517 12.42 -4.34 9.26
N VAL A 518 12.05 -3.20 8.68
CA VAL A 518 10.66 -2.72 8.69
C VAL A 518 9.70 -3.69 7.99
N MET A 519 10.19 -4.51 7.06
CA MET A 519 9.40 -5.59 6.44
C MET A 519 9.33 -6.86 7.29
N LEU A 520 10.39 -7.23 8.01
CA LEU A 520 10.56 -8.54 8.64
C LEU A 520 10.40 -8.56 10.15
N GLU A 521 10.49 -7.41 10.82
CA GLU A 521 10.17 -7.32 12.23
C GLU A 521 8.68 -7.52 12.47
N GLN A 522 8.32 -7.81 13.72
CA GLN A 522 6.92 -7.98 14.11
C GLN A 522 6.15 -6.65 14.18
N GLY A 523 6.86 -5.53 14.34
CA GLY A 523 6.33 -4.20 14.62
C GLY A 523 6.26 -3.88 16.12
N ALA A 524 5.51 -2.84 16.49
CA ALA A 524 5.30 -2.41 17.87
C ALA A 524 3.83 -2.07 18.14
N ASP A 525 3.38 -2.26 19.38
CA ASP A 525 2.12 -1.68 19.87
C ASP A 525 2.36 -0.20 20.21
N ILE A 526 1.81 0.69 19.39
CA ILE A 526 1.93 2.14 19.55
C ILE A 526 0.69 2.77 20.18
N SER A 527 -0.30 1.98 20.56
CA SER A 527 -1.52 2.43 21.26
C SER A 527 -1.26 3.29 22.50
N PRO A 528 -0.18 3.06 23.29
CA PRO A 528 0.13 3.91 24.45
C PRO A 528 0.81 5.24 24.10
N ARG A 529 1.30 5.40 22.86
CA ARG A 529 2.14 6.53 22.45
C ARG A 529 1.36 7.66 21.78
N VAL A 530 0.27 7.32 21.09
CA VAL A 530 -0.47 8.27 20.25
C VAL A 530 -1.97 8.01 20.33
N ASP A 531 -2.76 9.05 20.15
CA ASP A 531 -4.20 8.96 20.34
C ASP A 531 -4.92 8.34 19.15
N ALA A 532 -4.43 8.61 17.94
CA ALA A 532 -4.94 8.12 16.67
C ALA A 532 -3.82 7.94 15.64
N MET A 533 -4.15 7.28 14.54
CA MET A 533 -3.25 7.05 13.40
C MET A 533 -3.87 7.63 12.14
N TYR A 534 -3.02 8.17 11.27
CA TYR A 534 -3.43 8.66 9.97
C TYR A 534 -3.86 7.51 9.05
N ASP A 535 -3.11 6.40 9.03
CA ASP A 535 -3.46 5.18 8.28
C ASP A 535 -3.09 3.91 9.07
N ILE A 536 -2.56 2.87 8.40
CA ILE A 536 -2.14 1.64 9.09
C ILE A 536 -0.96 1.89 10.03
N SER A 537 -0.95 1.15 11.13
CA SER A 537 0.03 1.23 12.21
C SER A 537 0.77 -0.07 12.45
N GLY A 538 0.29 -1.17 11.89
CA GLY A 538 0.94 -2.47 11.96
C GLY A 538 1.06 -3.08 10.58
N TRP A 539 2.23 -3.57 10.24
CA TRP A 539 2.51 -4.39 9.07
C TRP A 539 3.64 -5.35 9.45
N SER A 540 3.67 -6.53 8.83
CA SER A 540 4.83 -7.42 8.91
C SER A 540 4.73 -8.47 7.82
N HIS A 541 5.65 -8.43 6.86
CA HIS A 541 5.69 -9.44 5.81
C HIS A 541 6.08 -10.81 6.40
N ALA A 542 6.95 -10.82 7.41
CA ALA A 542 7.31 -12.03 8.13
C ALA A 542 6.09 -12.72 8.78
N LEU A 543 5.15 -11.96 9.34
CA LEU A 543 3.98 -12.53 10.00
C LEU A 543 2.79 -12.75 9.06
N LEU A 544 2.60 -11.87 8.07
CA LEU A 544 1.38 -11.82 7.25
C LEU A 544 1.53 -12.39 5.84
N TRP A 545 2.75 -12.66 5.35
CA TRP A 545 2.95 -13.20 3.98
C TRP A 545 3.08 -14.71 3.94
N GLY A 546 2.89 -15.40 5.07
CA GLY A 546 2.72 -16.86 5.13
C GLY A 546 4.01 -17.67 5.14
N ALA A 547 5.17 -17.04 4.98
CA ALA A 547 6.48 -17.66 5.14
C ALA A 547 6.87 -17.73 6.63
N THR A 548 7.54 -18.80 7.04
CA THR A 548 8.24 -18.84 8.32
C THR A 548 9.50 -17.99 8.21
N VAL A 549 9.67 -17.03 9.13
CA VAL A 549 10.85 -16.15 9.24
C VAL A 549 11.28 -16.10 10.70
N GLN A 550 12.58 -16.17 10.96
CA GLN A 550 13.13 -16.19 12.32
C GLN A 550 14.27 -15.18 12.47
N PRO A 551 14.18 -14.21 13.40
CA PRO A 551 15.34 -13.40 13.76
C PRO A 551 16.39 -14.27 14.46
N VAL A 552 17.66 -14.00 14.21
CA VAL A 552 18.79 -14.74 14.79
C VAL A 552 19.92 -13.81 15.22
N ASP A 553 20.63 -14.19 16.28
CA ASP A 553 21.77 -13.42 16.83
C ASP A 553 23.11 -13.75 16.16
N SER A 554 23.13 -14.73 15.27
CA SER A 554 24.30 -15.08 14.46
C SER A 554 23.89 -15.48 13.05
N ALA A 555 24.77 -15.23 12.09
CA ALA A 555 24.59 -15.58 10.68
C ALA A 555 25.73 -16.50 10.22
N PRO A 556 25.52 -17.34 9.20
CA PRO A 556 26.60 -18.13 8.62
C PRO A 556 27.68 -17.22 8.03
N ALA A 557 28.94 -17.67 8.08
CA ALA A 557 30.07 -16.90 7.56
C ALA A 557 29.95 -16.61 6.06
N HIS A 558 29.33 -17.51 5.31
CA HIS A 558 29.10 -17.37 3.87
C HIS A 558 27.69 -17.81 3.50
N ALA A 559 27.02 -16.99 2.70
CA ALA A 559 25.79 -17.31 2.00
C ALA A 559 25.90 -16.79 0.57
N LYS A 560 25.42 -17.56 -0.41
CA LYS A 560 25.50 -17.20 -1.82
C LYS A 560 24.43 -16.16 -2.16
N PRO A 561 24.76 -15.00 -2.77
CA PRO A 561 23.76 -14.01 -3.15
C PRO A 561 22.65 -14.58 -4.04
N VAL A 562 21.41 -14.19 -3.77
CA VAL A 562 20.21 -14.59 -4.50
C VAL A 562 19.75 -13.45 -5.39
N LYS A 563 19.37 -13.76 -6.63
CA LYS A 563 18.81 -12.80 -7.58
C LYS A 563 17.33 -13.02 -7.87
N ALA A 564 16.85 -14.22 -7.57
CA ALA A 564 15.45 -14.64 -7.62
C ALA A 564 15.31 -15.94 -6.82
N ALA A 565 14.16 -16.16 -6.22
CA ALA A 565 13.76 -17.38 -5.55
C ALA A 565 12.68 -18.08 -6.36
N ALA A 566 13.00 -19.21 -6.99
CA ALA A 566 12.01 -20.07 -7.62
C ALA A 566 11.89 -21.36 -6.81
N PRO A 567 10.72 -21.66 -6.20
CA PRO A 567 10.47 -22.98 -5.69
C PRO A 567 10.34 -23.93 -6.89
N THR A 568 11.08 -25.03 -6.87
CA THR A 568 10.89 -26.10 -7.87
C THR A 568 9.64 -26.86 -7.46
N GLY A 569 8.61 -26.84 -8.31
CA GLY A 569 7.44 -27.67 -8.11
C GLY A 569 7.81 -29.15 -7.97
N ALA A 570 6.96 -29.92 -7.31
CA ALA A 570 7.23 -31.33 -7.06
C ALA A 570 5.98 -32.18 -7.24
N VAL A 571 6.13 -33.32 -7.91
CA VAL A 571 5.09 -34.35 -8.02
C VAL A 571 5.72 -35.71 -7.71
N PRO A 572 5.28 -36.42 -6.66
CA PRO A 572 5.90 -37.67 -6.23
C PRO A 572 5.72 -38.76 -7.28
N HIS A 573 6.66 -39.67 -7.46
CA HIS A 573 6.47 -40.79 -8.39
C HIS A 573 5.43 -41.81 -7.88
N GLY A 574 4.82 -42.57 -8.79
CA GLY A 574 3.93 -43.70 -8.48
C GLY A 574 2.53 -43.60 -9.07
N TRP A 575 1.65 -44.50 -8.61
CA TRP A 575 0.29 -44.71 -9.15
C TRP A 575 -0.82 -44.28 -8.18
N SER A 576 -0.46 -43.69 -7.03
CA SER A 576 -1.44 -43.18 -6.07
C SER A 576 -1.99 -41.83 -6.51
N ALA A 577 -3.18 -41.50 -5.99
CA ALA A 577 -3.71 -40.14 -6.05
C ALA A 577 -2.73 -39.16 -5.40
N LEU A 578 -2.85 -37.89 -5.81
CA LEU A 578 -2.01 -36.79 -5.39
C LEU A 578 -2.79 -35.86 -4.45
N ALA A 579 -2.08 -35.26 -3.50
CA ALA A 579 -2.63 -34.27 -2.58
C ALA A 579 -1.90 -32.93 -2.76
N LEU A 580 -2.67 -31.85 -2.91
CA LEU A 580 -2.20 -30.48 -2.89
C LEU A 580 -2.73 -29.80 -1.64
N GLN A 581 -1.84 -29.44 -0.71
CA GLN A 581 -2.23 -28.67 0.47
C GLN A 581 -2.43 -27.21 0.06
N VAL A 582 -3.65 -26.67 0.20
CA VAL A 582 -3.93 -25.26 -0.11
C VAL A 582 -3.47 -24.38 1.05
N GLY A 583 -2.17 -24.03 1.05
CA GLY A 583 -1.52 -23.27 2.11
C GLY A 583 -1.27 -21.80 1.77
N ASP A 584 -1.13 -21.46 0.49
CA ASP A 584 -0.82 -20.13 -0.03
C ASP A 584 -1.52 -19.87 -1.38
N ALA A 585 -1.48 -18.63 -1.87
CA ALA A 585 -2.17 -18.21 -3.10
C ALA A 585 -1.72 -19.00 -4.34
N LYS A 586 -0.45 -19.44 -4.42
CA LYS A 586 0.03 -20.24 -5.55
C LYS A 586 -0.61 -21.62 -5.62
N GLU A 587 -0.88 -22.26 -4.49
CA GLU A 587 -1.63 -23.52 -4.47
C GLU A 587 -3.11 -23.30 -4.81
N VAL A 588 -3.69 -22.14 -4.46
CA VAL A 588 -5.04 -21.76 -4.90
C VAL A 588 -5.10 -21.61 -6.42
N MET A 589 -4.14 -20.91 -7.03
CA MET A 589 -4.06 -20.75 -8.49
C MET A 589 -3.89 -22.11 -9.18
N ALA A 590 -3.00 -22.97 -8.68
CA ALA A 590 -2.80 -24.31 -9.22
C ALA A 590 -4.08 -25.16 -9.17
N LEU A 591 -4.85 -25.07 -8.08
CA LEU A 591 -6.14 -25.74 -7.96
C LEU A 591 -7.17 -25.19 -8.95
N ASN A 592 -7.30 -23.87 -9.05
CA ASN A 592 -8.22 -23.24 -9.98
C ASN A 592 -7.91 -23.59 -11.45
N ASP A 593 -6.64 -23.66 -11.83
CA ASP A 593 -6.22 -24.12 -13.16
C ASP A 593 -6.61 -25.58 -13.43
N LEU A 594 -6.40 -26.47 -12.46
CA LEU A 594 -6.82 -27.88 -12.60
C LEU A 594 -8.35 -27.98 -12.77
N LEU A 595 -9.12 -27.22 -12.00
CA LEU A 595 -10.58 -27.21 -12.11
C LEU A 595 -11.04 -26.65 -13.46
N ALA A 596 -10.39 -25.59 -13.97
CA ALA A 596 -10.66 -25.02 -15.28
C ALA A 596 -10.33 -26.01 -16.42
N ASP A 597 -9.31 -26.85 -16.25
CA ASP A 597 -8.96 -27.95 -17.17
C ASP A 597 -9.94 -29.15 -17.07
N GLY A 598 -10.93 -29.10 -16.18
CA GLY A 598 -11.93 -30.16 -15.99
C GLY A 598 -11.42 -31.36 -15.20
N VAL A 599 -10.31 -31.22 -14.47
CA VAL A 599 -9.75 -32.28 -13.61
C VAL A 599 -10.73 -32.60 -12.49
N ALA A 600 -11.04 -33.88 -12.30
CA ALA A 600 -11.96 -34.36 -11.27
C ALA A 600 -11.34 -34.33 -9.86
N VAL A 601 -11.12 -33.13 -9.34
CA VAL A 601 -10.55 -32.90 -7.99
C VAL A 601 -11.60 -33.18 -6.92
N LYS A 602 -11.16 -33.77 -5.80
CA LYS A 602 -11.95 -33.85 -4.56
C LYS A 602 -11.40 -32.90 -3.50
N TRP A 603 -12.29 -32.14 -2.86
CA TRP A 603 -11.97 -31.35 -1.69
C TRP A 603 -11.98 -32.23 -0.45
N GLY A 604 -10.80 -32.44 0.14
CA GLY A 604 -10.60 -33.24 1.34
C GLY A 604 -10.59 -32.41 2.62
N GLU A 605 -10.34 -33.07 3.74
CA GLU A 605 -10.20 -32.43 5.05
C GLU A 605 -8.97 -31.51 5.10
N ASN A 606 -8.98 -30.57 6.05
CA ASN A 606 -7.86 -29.67 6.35
C ASN A 606 -7.32 -28.87 5.15
N GLY A 607 -8.17 -28.55 4.17
CA GLY A 607 -7.79 -27.75 3.00
C GLY A 607 -6.92 -28.47 1.97
N THR A 608 -7.09 -29.80 1.82
CA THR A 608 -6.34 -30.60 0.85
C THR A 608 -7.16 -30.84 -0.41
N ALA A 609 -6.60 -30.56 -1.59
CA ALA A 609 -7.18 -30.92 -2.87
C ALA A 609 -6.60 -32.26 -3.35
N ILE A 610 -7.46 -33.24 -3.62
CA ILE A 610 -7.07 -34.59 -4.04
C ILE A 610 -7.23 -34.71 -5.55
N VAL A 611 -6.12 -34.91 -6.25
CA VAL A 611 -6.05 -35.04 -7.70
C VAL A 611 -5.90 -36.52 -8.07
N PRO A 612 -6.69 -37.06 -9.03
CA PRO A 612 -6.59 -38.45 -9.45
C PRO A 612 -5.20 -38.82 -9.98
N ALA A 613 -4.79 -40.07 -9.80
CA ALA A 613 -3.50 -40.56 -10.30
C ALA A 613 -3.37 -40.46 -11.83
N SER A 614 -4.50 -40.51 -12.56
CA SER A 614 -4.57 -40.35 -14.02
C SER A 614 -4.22 -38.93 -14.47
N GLU A 615 -4.38 -37.93 -13.59
CA GLU A 615 -4.22 -36.50 -13.90
C GLU A 615 -2.83 -35.97 -13.49
N ARG A 616 -1.86 -36.89 -13.40
CA ARG A 616 -0.49 -36.60 -12.95
C ARG A 616 0.25 -35.63 -13.87
N ASP A 617 -0.04 -35.66 -15.16
CA ASP A 617 0.56 -34.72 -16.12
C ASP A 617 -0.01 -33.31 -15.92
N ALA A 618 -1.31 -33.18 -15.65
CA ALA A 618 -1.91 -31.90 -15.26
C ALA A 618 -1.32 -31.37 -13.95
N ALA A 619 -1.17 -32.23 -12.94
CA ALA A 619 -0.50 -31.88 -11.69
C ALA A 619 0.96 -31.42 -11.92
N ARG A 620 1.69 -32.06 -12.85
CA ARG A 620 3.06 -31.65 -13.20
C ARG A 620 3.09 -30.29 -13.87
N ARG A 621 2.18 -30.00 -14.82
CA ARG A 621 2.08 -28.68 -15.46
C ARG A 621 1.89 -27.57 -14.42
N VAL A 622 0.92 -27.71 -13.52
CA VAL A 622 0.65 -26.67 -12.51
C VAL A 622 1.74 -26.62 -11.43
N ALA A 623 2.37 -27.74 -11.09
CA ALA A 623 3.55 -27.76 -10.20
C ALA A 623 4.70 -26.95 -10.81
N ASP A 624 5.02 -27.16 -12.07
CA ASP A 624 6.10 -26.46 -12.76
C ASP A 624 5.77 -24.97 -12.94
N ARG A 625 4.52 -24.63 -13.32
CA ARG A 625 4.05 -23.26 -13.54
C ARG A 625 4.04 -22.42 -12.26
N TYR A 626 3.55 -22.98 -11.15
CA TYR A 626 3.33 -22.25 -9.90
C TYR A 626 4.37 -22.53 -8.81
N GLY A 627 5.28 -23.48 -9.04
CA GLY A 627 6.27 -23.92 -8.06
C GLY A 627 5.66 -24.66 -6.86
N VAL A 628 4.47 -25.26 -7.03
CA VAL A 628 3.73 -25.94 -5.96
C VAL A 628 4.14 -27.41 -5.83
N ALA A 629 4.02 -27.97 -4.63
CA ALA A 629 4.37 -29.35 -4.35
C ALA A 629 3.13 -30.20 -4.06
N PHE A 630 3.02 -31.32 -4.75
CA PHE A 630 2.08 -32.39 -4.47
C PHE A 630 2.74 -33.43 -3.55
N THR A 631 1.92 -34.11 -2.76
CA THR A 631 2.30 -35.31 -1.99
C THR A 631 1.44 -36.49 -2.40
N GLN A 632 1.73 -37.69 -1.90
CA GLN A 632 0.85 -38.83 -2.09
C GLN A 632 -0.39 -38.66 -1.20
N ALA A 633 -1.59 -38.77 -1.77
CA ALA A 633 -2.83 -38.67 -1.01
C ALA A 633 -3.00 -39.86 -0.06
N GLY A 634 -3.56 -39.59 1.13
CA GLY A 634 -4.02 -40.61 2.08
C GLY A 634 -5.30 -41.33 1.61
N LYS A 635 -5.97 -42.06 2.51
CA LYS A 635 -7.25 -42.73 2.19
C LYS A 635 -8.27 -41.71 1.67
N SER A 636 -8.86 -42.03 0.52
CA SER A 636 -9.66 -41.17 -0.35
C SER A 636 -11.06 -40.87 0.20
N GLY A 637 -11.16 -39.84 1.05
CA GLY A 637 -12.42 -39.15 1.38
C GLY A 637 -12.42 -37.73 0.77
N GLY A 638 -13.59 -37.12 0.62
CA GLY A 638 -13.72 -35.74 0.13
C GLY A 638 -14.92 -35.54 -0.80
N THR A 639 -15.41 -34.30 -0.89
CA THR A 639 -16.49 -33.89 -1.79
C THR A 639 -15.95 -33.57 -3.17
N ALA A 640 -16.72 -33.81 -4.23
CA ALA A 640 -16.33 -33.37 -5.57
C ALA A 640 -16.25 -31.85 -5.59
N LEU A 641 -15.16 -31.30 -6.14
CA LEU A 641 -14.97 -29.87 -6.29
C LEU A 641 -15.05 -29.49 -7.77
N THR A 642 -15.78 -28.42 -8.05
CA THR A 642 -15.86 -27.83 -9.38
C THR A 642 -15.32 -26.40 -9.32
N GLN A 643 -15.14 -25.77 -10.49
CA GLN A 643 -14.70 -24.40 -10.56
C GLN A 643 -15.68 -23.47 -9.82
N VAL A 644 -15.19 -22.73 -8.84
CA VAL A 644 -16.02 -21.81 -8.04
C VAL A 644 -16.26 -20.51 -8.79
N ARG A 645 -17.53 -20.16 -8.99
CA ARG A 645 -17.98 -18.91 -9.60
C ARG A 645 -18.57 -18.00 -8.54
N ILE A 646 -18.04 -16.79 -8.47
CA ILE A 646 -18.29 -15.86 -7.38
C ILE A 646 -19.06 -14.65 -7.90
N ALA A 647 -20.21 -14.36 -7.29
CA ALA A 647 -20.80 -13.02 -7.34
C ALA A 647 -20.21 -12.21 -6.18
N ALA A 648 -19.54 -11.09 -6.43
CA ALA A 648 -18.83 -10.33 -5.39
C ALA A 648 -19.33 -8.90 -5.25
N ALA A 649 -19.97 -8.61 -4.13
CA ALA A 649 -20.17 -7.26 -3.62
C ALA A 649 -18.96 -6.92 -2.72
N ALA A 650 -17.89 -6.43 -3.34
CA ALA A 650 -16.59 -6.28 -2.69
C ALA A 650 -15.89 -4.96 -3.05
N SER A 651 -14.94 -4.56 -2.22
CA SER A 651 -14.03 -3.46 -2.53
C SER A 651 -13.07 -3.82 -3.68
N ALA A 652 -12.44 -2.81 -4.30
CA ALA A 652 -11.61 -3.00 -5.49
C ALA A 652 -10.40 -3.92 -5.25
N ASP A 653 -9.76 -3.82 -4.09
CA ASP A 653 -8.63 -4.63 -3.70
C ASP A 653 -9.03 -6.08 -3.38
N GLU A 654 -10.20 -6.33 -2.82
CA GLU A 654 -10.74 -7.69 -2.64
C GLU A 654 -11.08 -8.32 -4.00
N LEU A 655 -11.71 -7.55 -4.89
CA LEU A 655 -12.01 -8.00 -6.25
C LEU A 655 -10.72 -8.32 -7.01
N PHE A 656 -9.70 -7.47 -6.90
CA PHE A 656 -8.37 -7.71 -7.47
C PHE A 656 -7.75 -8.99 -6.90
N THR A 657 -7.77 -9.17 -5.58
CA THR A 657 -7.15 -10.32 -4.89
C THR A 657 -7.84 -11.64 -5.25
N LEU A 658 -9.18 -11.66 -5.32
CA LEU A 658 -9.92 -12.85 -5.76
C LEU A 658 -9.56 -13.26 -7.19
N ARG A 659 -9.40 -12.27 -8.09
CA ARG A 659 -8.97 -12.52 -9.47
C ARG A 659 -7.49 -12.92 -9.57
N GLU A 660 -6.61 -12.34 -8.73
CA GLU A 660 -5.19 -12.72 -8.62
C GLU A 660 -5.04 -14.21 -8.23
N MET A 661 -5.95 -14.71 -7.38
CA MET A 661 -6.02 -16.14 -7.01
C MET A 661 -6.61 -17.06 -8.09
N GLY A 662 -7.05 -16.52 -9.24
CA GLY A 662 -7.59 -17.29 -10.36
C GLY A 662 -9.08 -17.62 -10.27
N PHE A 663 -9.85 -16.99 -9.37
CA PHE A 663 -11.29 -17.20 -9.31
C PHE A 663 -12.03 -16.48 -10.45
N SER A 664 -13.16 -17.06 -10.87
CA SER A 664 -14.10 -16.39 -11.76
C SER A 664 -15.03 -15.50 -10.94
N VAL A 665 -14.90 -14.18 -11.09
CA VAL A 665 -15.60 -13.20 -10.24
C VAL A 665 -16.42 -12.22 -11.08
N THR A 666 -17.73 -12.21 -10.83
CA THR A 666 -18.71 -11.25 -11.35
C THR A 666 -19.01 -10.21 -10.27
N PRO A 667 -18.63 -8.93 -10.46
CA PRO A 667 -18.97 -7.88 -9.50
C PRO A 667 -20.49 -7.67 -9.42
N VAL A 668 -21.00 -7.51 -8.20
CA VAL A 668 -22.42 -7.20 -7.95
C VAL A 668 -22.54 -6.09 -6.90
N SER A 669 -23.70 -5.45 -6.86
CA SER A 669 -24.05 -4.41 -5.87
C SER A 669 -25.55 -4.45 -5.62
N THR A 670 -26.04 -3.68 -4.64
CA THR A 670 -27.48 -3.51 -4.43
C THR A 670 -28.22 -3.13 -5.71
N GLN A 671 -27.63 -2.22 -6.50
CA GLN A 671 -28.21 -1.77 -7.77
C GLN A 671 -28.20 -2.89 -8.81
N VAL A 672 -27.07 -3.59 -9.01
CA VAL A 672 -26.97 -4.69 -9.99
C VAL A 672 -27.99 -5.78 -9.71
N LEU A 673 -28.22 -6.12 -8.43
CA LEU A 673 -29.22 -7.13 -8.07
C LEU A 673 -30.64 -6.64 -8.34
N ASN A 674 -30.93 -5.37 -8.03
CA ASN A 674 -32.24 -4.75 -8.29
C ASN A 674 -32.57 -4.63 -9.79
N ASP A 675 -31.57 -4.45 -10.63
CA ASP A 675 -31.72 -4.36 -12.09
C ASP A 675 -31.96 -5.74 -12.75
N GLY A 676 -31.88 -6.83 -11.99
CA GLY A 676 -32.15 -8.20 -12.45
C GLY A 676 -30.86 -8.98 -12.73
N PHE A 677 -30.27 -9.54 -11.68
CA PHE A 677 -29.07 -10.37 -11.78
C PHE A 677 -29.41 -11.84 -12.05
N ASP A 678 -28.69 -12.44 -13.00
CA ASP A 678 -28.77 -13.86 -13.30
C ASP A 678 -27.90 -14.66 -12.32
N TRP A 679 -28.56 -15.40 -11.44
CA TRP A 679 -27.90 -16.28 -10.48
C TRP A 679 -27.47 -17.61 -11.12
N ASP A 680 -27.90 -17.90 -12.35
CA ASP A 680 -27.50 -19.11 -13.06
C ASP A 680 -25.99 -19.10 -13.23
N GLY A 681 -25.37 -20.03 -12.53
CA GLY A 681 -23.94 -20.19 -12.54
C GLY A 681 -23.16 -19.36 -11.53
N THR A 682 -23.83 -18.91 -10.47
CA THR A 682 -23.15 -18.47 -9.24
C THR A 682 -23.13 -19.62 -8.23
N ASP A 683 -21.98 -19.87 -7.61
CA ASP A 683 -21.85 -20.88 -6.54
C ASP A 683 -21.74 -20.22 -5.16
N VAL A 684 -21.09 -19.05 -5.10
CA VAL A 684 -20.86 -18.31 -3.85
C VAL A 684 -21.12 -16.81 -4.05
N LEU A 685 -21.88 -16.22 -3.12
CA LEU A 685 -21.99 -14.77 -2.96
C LEU A 685 -20.97 -14.28 -1.93
N TYR A 686 -20.04 -13.42 -2.35
CA TYR A 686 -19.09 -12.73 -1.49
C TYR A 686 -19.61 -11.33 -1.14
N VAL A 687 -19.77 -11.02 0.16
CA VAL A 687 -20.35 -9.76 0.64
C VAL A 687 -19.43 -9.07 1.65
N SER A 688 -18.79 -8.00 1.20
CA SER A 688 -17.89 -7.20 2.04
C SER A 688 -18.09 -5.69 1.83
N SER A 689 -18.69 -5.27 0.71
CA SER A 689 -18.98 -3.86 0.41
C SER A 689 -20.19 -3.69 -0.51
N GLY A 690 -20.92 -2.57 -0.44
CA GLY A 690 -21.88 -2.12 -1.45
C GLY A 690 -23.17 -2.93 -1.66
N LEU A 691 -23.43 -3.94 -0.83
CA LEU A 691 -24.68 -4.70 -0.86
C LEU A 691 -25.49 -4.50 0.43
N SER A 692 -26.67 -3.91 0.27
CA SER A 692 -27.66 -3.72 1.32
C SER A 692 -28.89 -4.57 1.05
N HIS A 693 -29.08 -5.64 1.82
CA HIS A 693 -30.27 -6.49 1.72
C HIS A 693 -31.59 -5.70 1.89
N ALA A 694 -31.59 -4.74 2.83
CA ALA A 694 -32.73 -3.86 3.05
C ALA A 694 -33.04 -2.96 1.84
N GLY A 695 -32.03 -2.62 1.03
CA GLY A 695 -32.18 -1.85 -0.21
C GLY A 695 -32.63 -2.68 -1.42
N LEU A 696 -32.75 -4.00 -1.29
CA LEU A 696 -33.20 -4.86 -2.40
C LEU A 696 -34.70 -4.72 -2.66
N THR A 697 -35.09 -4.78 -3.94
CA THR A 697 -36.49 -4.90 -4.37
C THR A 697 -37.06 -6.26 -3.96
N PRO A 698 -38.40 -6.42 -3.88
CA PRO A 698 -39.02 -7.72 -3.61
C PRO A 698 -38.58 -8.83 -4.58
N GLU A 699 -38.42 -8.49 -5.86
CA GLU A 699 -37.99 -9.42 -6.91
C GLU A 699 -36.55 -9.87 -6.69
N ALA A 700 -35.64 -8.93 -6.41
CA ALA A 700 -34.24 -9.23 -6.15
C ALA A 700 -34.05 -10.05 -4.87
N ARG A 701 -34.84 -9.79 -3.82
CA ARG A 701 -34.85 -10.62 -2.60
C ARG A 701 -35.32 -12.04 -2.87
N THR A 702 -36.41 -12.19 -3.64
CA THR A 702 -36.92 -13.51 -4.01
C THR A 702 -35.89 -14.32 -4.81
N ALA A 703 -35.18 -13.67 -5.74
CA ALA A 703 -34.12 -14.30 -6.51
C ALA A 703 -32.91 -14.70 -5.63
N LEU A 704 -32.51 -13.82 -4.70
CA LEU A 704 -31.46 -14.11 -3.72
C LEU A 704 -31.84 -15.28 -2.82
N ASP A 705 -33.07 -15.31 -2.29
CA ASP A 705 -33.56 -16.41 -1.44
C ASP A 705 -33.57 -17.75 -2.20
N ALA A 706 -33.94 -17.74 -3.48
CA ALA A 706 -33.85 -18.93 -4.33
C ALA A 706 -32.39 -19.39 -4.49
N PHE A 707 -31.47 -18.48 -4.78
CA PHE A 707 -30.03 -18.78 -4.86
C PHE A 707 -29.51 -19.42 -3.57
N LEU A 708 -29.89 -18.91 -2.39
CA LEU A 708 -29.42 -19.41 -1.09
C LEU A 708 -29.83 -20.88 -0.81
N THR A 709 -30.76 -21.46 -1.57
CA THR A 709 -31.06 -22.91 -1.46
C THR A 709 -30.01 -23.80 -2.11
N THR A 710 -29.22 -23.26 -3.05
CA THR A 710 -28.24 -24.00 -3.86
C THR A 710 -26.82 -23.42 -3.79
N GLY A 711 -26.67 -22.16 -3.38
CA GLY A 711 -25.41 -21.43 -3.29
C GLY A 711 -25.14 -20.88 -1.90
N GLY A 712 -23.87 -20.66 -1.59
CA GLY A 712 -23.43 -20.26 -0.26
C GLY A 712 -22.96 -18.81 -0.18
N VAL A 713 -22.58 -18.37 1.02
CA VAL A 713 -22.21 -16.98 1.29
C VAL A 713 -20.87 -16.90 2.03
N VAL A 714 -20.00 -15.99 1.61
CA VAL A 714 -18.84 -15.58 2.40
C VAL A 714 -18.98 -14.09 2.67
N THR A 715 -18.88 -13.70 3.94
CA THR A 715 -19.08 -12.32 4.37
C THR A 715 -17.88 -11.78 5.13
N ARG A 716 -17.70 -10.45 5.09
CA ARG A 716 -16.69 -9.75 5.91
C ARG A 716 -17.23 -8.43 6.43
N GLY A 717 -16.77 -8.06 7.63
CA GLY A 717 -16.85 -6.69 8.11
C GLY A 717 -18.30 -6.26 8.43
N SER A 718 -18.53 -4.94 8.47
CA SER A 718 -19.85 -4.40 8.83
C SER A 718 -20.94 -4.82 7.86
N THR A 719 -20.67 -4.68 6.56
CA THR A 719 -21.60 -4.99 5.47
C THR A 719 -21.99 -6.47 5.51
N GLY A 720 -21.01 -7.35 5.72
CA GLY A 720 -21.24 -8.78 5.89
C GLY A 720 -22.12 -9.14 7.09
N VAL A 721 -21.86 -8.54 8.26
CA VAL A 721 -22.68 -8.75 9.48
C VAL A 721 -24.12 -8.30 9.26
N THR A 722 -24.31 -7.10 8.70
CA THR A 722 -25.66 -6.56 8.42
C THR A 722 -26.40 -7.42 7.40
N PHE A 723 -25.70 -7.88 6.35
CA PHE A 723 -26.27 -8.79 5.36
C PHE A 723 -26.69 -10.13 5.99
N ASN A 724 -25.82 -10.76 6.78
CA ASN A 724 -26.12 -12.02 7.46
C ASN A 724 -27.39 -11.95 8.31
N ALA A 725 -27.52 -10.90 9.12
CA ALA A 725 -28.70 -10.69 9.96
C ALA A 725 -29.96 -10.43 9.13
N ALA A 726 -29.87 -9.60 8.09
CA ALA A 726 -31.02 -9.23 7.27
C ALA A 726 -31.51 -10.36 6.35
N ALA A 727 -30.62 -11.25 5.91
CA ALA A 727 -30.93 -12.41 5.07
C ALA A 727 -31.29 -13.67 5.88
N GLY A 728 -31.30 -13.60 7.22
CA GLY A 728 -31.64 -14.73 8.09
C GLY A 728 -30.69 -15.92 7.95
N LEU A 729 -29.38 -15.66 7.88
CA LEU A 729 -28.35 -16.69 7.71
C LEU A 729 -27.95 -17.32 9.06
N LEU A 730 -26.75 -17.04 9.57
CA LEU A 730 -26.29 -17.62 10.84
C LEU A 730 -26.79 -16.81 12.05
N THR A 731 -27.10 -17.50 13.15
CA THR A 731 -27.39 -16.89 14.45
C THR A 731 -26.09 -16.42 15.09
N VAL A 732 -25.70 -15.18 14.80
CA VAL A 732 -24.51 -14.54 15.38
C VAL A 732 -24.76 -13.07 15.68
N THR A 733 -24.06 -12.54 16.69
CA THR A 733 -23.98 -11.12 16.98
C THR A 733 -22.59 -10.59 16.65
N GLY A 734 -22.49 -9.75 15.62
CA GLY A 734 -21.24 -9.06 15.29
C GLY A 734 -20.99 -7.88 16.22
N VAL A 735 -19.85 -7.87 16.89
CA VAL A 735 -19.42 -6.80 17.79
C VAL A 735 -18.32 -6.00 17.09
N ALA A 736 -18.51 -4.67 17.04
CA ALA A 736 -17.52 -3.76 16.49
C ALA A 736 -16.47 -3.41 17.54
N GLY A 737 -15.19 -3.53 17.18
CA GLY A 737 -14.11 -2.83 17.85
C GLY A 737 -14.08 -1.36 17.46
N ARG A 738 -13.15 -0.63 18.06
CA ARG A 738 -12.93 0.79 17.76
C ARG A 738 -12.59 0.98 16.26
N SER A 739 -13.17 2.00 15.64
CA SER A 739 -13.15 2.16 14.17
C SER A 739 -11.79 2.56 13.58
N ASP A 740 -10.91 3.18 14.37
CA ASP A 740 -9.54 3.54 13.99
C ASP A 740 -8.52 2.44 14.28
N ALA A 741 -8.91 1.40 15.02
CA ALA A 741 -8.01 0.33 15.42
C ALA A 741 -7.57 -0.50 14.22
N ASN A 742 -6.27 -0.77 14.13
CA ASN A 742 -5.70 -1.58 13.07
C ASN A 742 -4.35 -2.17 13.46
N GLY A 743 -3.96 -3.28 12.82
CA GLY A 743 -2.65 -3.88 13.03
C GLY A 743 -2.60 -5.40 12.87
N VAL A 744 -1.48 -5.98 13.29
CA VAL A 744 -1.24 -7.41 13.34
C VAL A 744 -1.78 -7.97 14.64
N VAL A 745 -2.61 -8.99 14.54
CA VAL A 745 -3.20 -9.67 15.70
C VAL A 745 -2.82 -11.14 15.74
N ARG A 746 -2.70 -11.69 16.95
CA ARG A 746 -2.56 -13.13 17.16
C ARG A 746 -3.92 -13.79 17.27
N THR A 747 -4.03 -14.94 16.64
CA THR A 747 -5.25 -15.74 16.54
C THR A 747 -4.95 -17.21 16.80
N VAL A 748 -5.98 -17.94 17.22
CA VAL A 748 -5.95 -19.39 17.43
C VAL A 748 -6.98 -20.01 16.51
N SER A 749 -6.55 -20.92 15.64
CA SER A 749 -7.41 -21.56 14.65
C SER A 749 -7.88 -22.93 15.13
N SER A 750 -9.11 -23.30 14.82
CA SER A 750 -9.61 -24.66 15.05
C SER A 750 -9.18 -25.60 13.92
N ASP A 751 -9.45 -26.90 14.07
CA ASP A 751 -9.32 -27.93 13.02
C ASP A 751 -10.50 -27.92 12.02
N GLY A 752 -11.21 -26.79 11.92
CA GLY A 752 -12.37 -26.65 11.03
C GLY A 752 -12.01 -26.48 9.55
N PRO A 753 -13.01 -26.54 8.66
CA PRO A 753 -12.81 -26.45 7.20
C PRO A 753 -12.13 -25.16 6.74
N VAL A 754 -12.25 -24.08 7.50
CA VAL A 754 -11.61 -22.78 7.19
C VAL A 754 -10.41 -22.53 8.11
N GLY A 755 -10.52 -22.92 9.39
CA GLY A 755 -9.49 -22.72 10.42
C GLY A 755 -8.22 -23.54 10.20
N ALA A 756 -8.35 -24.83 9.82
CA ALA A 756 -7.26 -25.80 9.87
C ALA A 756 -6.05 -25.41 8.99
N GLY A 757 -4.92 -25.01 9.57
CA GLY A 757 -3.71 -24.59 8.84
C GLY A 757 -3.66 -23.10 8.46
N SER A 758 -4.61 -22.31 8.96
CA SER A 758 -4.52 -20.84 8.90
C SER A 758 -3.32 -20.34 9.71
N PRO A 759 -2.68 -19.23 9.31
CA PRO A 759 -1.59 -18.62 10.08
C PRO A 759 -2.01 -18.26 11.51
N GLU A 760 -1.04 -18.24 12.42
CA GLU A 760 -1.24 -17.79 13.81
C GLU A 760 -1.48 -16.27 13.92
N HIS A 761 -1.10 -15.52 12.88
CA HIS A 761 -1.29 -14.07 12.82
C HIS A 761 -2.33 -13.71 11.76
N SER A 762 -3.16 -12.72 12.07
CA SER A 762 -4.11 -12.13 11.14
C SER A 762 -3.93 -10.61 11.09
N PHE A 763 -4.67 -9.95 10.21
CA PHE A 763 -4.69 -8.50 10.09
C PHE A 763 -6.08 -7.95 10.43
N VAL A 764 -6.12 -6.81 11.13
CA VAL A 764 -7.37 -6.10 11.42
C VAL A 764 -7.27 -4.65 10.99
N TYR A 765 -8.40 -4.12 10.53
CA TYR A 765 -8.64 -2.71 10.28
C TYR A 765 -10.12 -2.46 10.60
N SER A 766 -10.40 -1.70 11.65
CA SER A 766 -11.72 -1.65 12.29
C SER A 766 -12.21 -3.06 12.73
N PRO A 767 -11.48 -3.72 13.65
CA PRO A 767 -11.68 -5.13 14.00
C PRO A 767 -13.12 -5.47 14.40
N ARG A 768 -13.54 -6.70 14.11
CA ARG A 768 -14.80 -7.26 14.59
C ARG A 768 -14.60 -8.65 15.17
N TRP A 769 -15.52 -9.04 16.03
CA TRP A 769 -15.65 -10.41 16.55
C TRP A 769 -17.11 -10.81 16.66
N PHE A 770 -17.34 -12.11 16.83
CA PHE A 770 -18.67 -12.70 16.87
C PHE A 770 -18.97 -13.28 18.25
N THR A 771 -20.18 -12.99 18.74
CA THR A 771 -20.73 -13.48 20.01
C THR A 771 -22.14 -14.01 19.79
N GLY A 772 -22.78 -14.57 20.82
CA GLY A 772 -24.15 -15.07 20.72
C GLY A 772 -24.31 -16.14 19.64
N LEU A 773 -23.35 -17.07 19.57
CA LEU A 773 -23.24 -18.07 18.51
C LEU A 773 -24.35 -19.13 18.69
N GLY A 774 -25.14 -19.35 17.65
CA GLY A 774 -26.12 -20.44 17.59
C GLY A 774 -25.50 -21.83 17.51
N PRO A 775 -26.29 -22.90 17.74
CA PRO A 775 -25.81 -24.28 17.68
C PRO A 775 -25.28 -24.70 16.30
N GLU A 776 -25.69 -24.02 15.23
CA GLU A 776 -25.22 -24.21 13.85
C GLU A 776 -23.86 -23.58 13.56
N VAL A 777 -23.35 -22.75 14.49
CA VAL A 777 -22.16 -21.93 14.27
C VAL A 777 -20.93 -22.58 14.88
N ARG A 778 -19.89 -22.70 14.06
CA ARG A 778 -18.55 -23.16 14.44
C ARG A 778 -17.58 -21.99 14.47
N VAL A 779 -16.74 -21.97 15.50
CA VAL A 779 -15.57 -21.07 15.55
C VAL A 779 -14.43 -21.65 14.72
N GLU A 780 -14.05 -20.94 13.66
CA GLU A 780 -12.93 -21.31 12.80
C GLU A 780 -11.62 -20.70 13.30
N GLN A 781 -11.69 -19.49 13.84
CA GLN A 781 -10.56 -18.77 14.39
C GLN A 781 -11.04 -17.83 15.50
N ALA A 782 -10.28 -17.71 16.57
CA ALA A 782 -10.53 -16.79 17.68
C ALA A 782 -9.32 -15.87 17.91
N TYR A 783 -9.53 -14.68 18.44
CA TYR A 783 -8.44 -13.85 18.94
C TYR A 783 -7.76 -14.55 20.13
N ALA A 784 -6.44 -14.40 20.27
CA ALA A 784 -5.71 -15.01 21.37
C ALA A 784 -6.23 -14.55 22.74
N THR A 785 -6.16 -15.43 23.75
CA THR A 785 -6.62 -15.11 25.11
C THR A 785 -5.65 -14.19 25.87
N ASP A 786 -4.41 -14.12 25.44
CA ASP A 786 -3.29 -13.45 26.07
C ASP A 786 -2.66 -12.44 25.09
N GLY A 787 -3.14 -11.21 25.12
CA GLY A 787 -2.63 -10.13 24.27
C GLY A 787 -2.89 -10.34 22.76
N PRO A 788 -4.10 -10.03 22.27
CA PRO A 788 -4.44 -10.18 20.85
C PRO A 788 -3.61 -9.28 19.92
N LEU A 789 -3.25 -8.07 20.33
CA LEU A 789 -2.48 -7.13 19.50
C LEU A 789 -0.99 -7.47 19.57
N VAL A 790 -0.37 -7.66 18.41
CA VAL A 790 1.10 -7.86 18.28
C VAL A 790 1.79 -6.56 17.91
N ALA A 791 1.24 -5.85 16.93
CA ALA A 791 1.73 -4.55 16.48
C ALA A 791 0.60 -3.73 15.87
N GLY A 792 0.67 -2.41 16.00
CA GLY A 792 -0.33 -1.47 15.51
C GLY A 792 -0.90 -0.60 16.61
N HIS A 793 -2.11 -0.12 16.38
CA HIS A 793 -2.85 0.79 17.25
C HIS A 793 -4.24 0.21 17.47
N TRP A 794 -4.56 -0.16 18.71
CA TRP A 794 -5.88 -0.62 19.09
C TRP A 794 -6.16 -0.25 20.55
N ARG A 795 -6.88 0.86 20.73
CA ARG A 795 -7.33 1.33 22.05
C ARG A 795 -8.77 0.93 22.31
N ALA A 796 -9.12 0.86 23.59
CA ALA A 796 -10.53 0.83 23.98
C ALA A 796 -11.17 2.22 23.74
N ASP A 797 -12.48 2.24 23.60
CA ASP A 797 -13.29 3.44 23.69
C ASP A 797 -13.27 4.01 25.12
N ALA A 798 -13.75 5.25 25.28
CA ALA A 798 -13.77 5.93 26.58
C ALA A 798 -14.58 5.18 27.67
N ASN A 799 -15.50 4.30 27.27
CA ASN A 799 -16.28 3.43 28.16
C ASN A 799 -15.56 2.10 28.51
N GLY A 800 -14.34 1.90 28.03
CA GLY A 800 -13.51 0.72 28.31
C GLY A 800 -13.81 -0.51 27.44
N VAL A 801 -14.73 -0.42 26.46
CA VAL A 801 -15.02 -1.52 25.52
C VAL A 801 -14.39 -1.27 24.15
N GLY A 802 -14.51 -2.21 23.21
CA GLY A 802 -14.06 -2.01 21.83
C GLY A 802 -12.56 -2.20 21.60
N GLY A 803 -11.78 -2.36 22.67
CA GLY A 803 -10.33 -2.59 22.67
C GLY A 803 -9.93 -4.08 22.56
N PRO A 804 -8.62 -4.39 22.51
CA PRO A 804 -8.13 -5.76 22.38
C PRO A 804 -8.56 -6.65 23.55
N GLU A 805 -8.70 -6.10 24.75
CA GLU A 805 -9.22 -6.83 25.92
C GLU A 805 -10.65 -7.36 25.71
N SER A 806 -11.51 -6.61 25.02
CA SER A 806 -12.88 -7.05 24.70
C SER A 806 -12.92 -8.18 23.67
N ALA A 807 -11.89 -8.27 22.81
CA ALA A 807 -11.79 -9.27 21.77
C ALA A 807 -11.16 -10.59 22.25
N ARG A 808 -10.48 -10.63 23.40
CA ARG A 808 -9.76 -11.81 23.90
C ARG A 808 -10.63 -13.07 23.91
N GLY A 809 -10.16 -14.12 23.24
CA GLY A 809 -10.85 -15.41 23.12
C GLY A 809 -12.14 -15.38 22.30
N GLN A 810 -12.55 -14.23 21.77
CA GLN A 810 -13.76 -14.10 20.96
C GLN A 810 -13.53 -14.62 19.54
N ALA A 811 -14.61 -15.09 18.91
CA ALA A 811 -14.54 -15.63 17.57
C ALA A 811 -14.23 -14.52 16.55
N ALA A 812 -13.12 -14.67 15.81
CA ALA A 812 -12.67 -13.78 14.75
C ALA A 812 -13.17 -14.24 13.38
N VAL A 813 -13.32 -15.55 13.18
CA VAL A 813 -13.90 -16.16 11.99
C VAL A 813 -14.85 -17.27 12.43
N VAL A 814 -16.05 -17.28 11.85
CA VAL A 814 -17.07 -18.31 12.11
C VAL A 814 -17.57 -18.92 10.80
N SER A 815 -18.01 -20.16 10.86
CA SER A 815 -18.69 -20.85 9.77
C SER A 815 -19.97 -21.51 10.27
N GLY A 816 -20.86 -21.89 9.37
CA GLY A 816 -22.08 -22.63 9.70
C GLY A 816 -22.91 -22.93 8.47
N ARG A 817 -24.05 -23.58 8.68
CA ARG A 817 -25.06 -23.79 7.64
C ARG A 817 -26.40 -23.30 8.16
N ASP A 818 -27.09 -22.49 7.37
CA ASP A 818 -28.42 -22.02 7.74
C ASP A 818 -29.49 -23.12 7.53
N GLU A 819 -30.76 -22.79 7.84
CA GLU A 819 -31.89 -23.72 7.70
C GLU A 819 -32.20 -24.14 6.25
N ARG A 820 -31.78 -23.34 5.26
CA ARG A 820 -31.89 -23.67 3.83
C ARG A 820 -30.77 -24.62 3.39
N GLY A 821 -29.74 -24.78 4.22
CA GLY A 821 -28.53 -25.53 3.90
C GLY A 821 -27.45 -24.69 3.21
N ALA A 822 -27.61 -23.36 3.16
CA ALA A 822 -26.60 -22.43 2.66
C ALA A 822 -25.38 -22.48 3.58
N ALA A 823 -24.20 -22.78 3.03
CA ALA A 823 -22.96 -22.68 3.80
C ALA A 823 -22.56 -21.21 3.93
N VAL A 824 -22.21 -20.79 5.14
CA VAL A 824 -21.89 -19.39 5.44
C VAL A 824 -20.57 -19.33 6.19
N VAL A 825 -19.68 -18.41 5.76
CA VAL A 825 -18.45 -18.06 6.48
C VAL A 825 -18.44 -16.55 6.72
N MET A 826 -18.05 -16.13 7.92
CA MET A 826 -17.99 -14.71 8.29
C MET A 826 -16.60 -14.36 8.85
N PHE A 827 -15.98 -13.33 8.27
CA PHE A 827 -14.70 -12.79 8.69
C PHE A 827 -14.88 -11.48 9.47
N GLY A 828 -14.36 -11.46 10.71
CA GLY A 828 -14.19 -10.24 11.51
C GLY A 828 -12.80 -9.60 11.37
N THR A 829 -11.87 -10.32 10.73
CA THR A 829 -10.54 -9.86 10.31
C THR A 829 -10.54 -9.38 8.86
N GLU A 830 -9.40 -8.88 8.39
CA GLU A 830 -9.21 -8.26 7.07
C GLU A 830 -8.20 -9.04 6.20
N PRO A 831 -8.55 -10.26 5.74
CA PRO A 831 -7.59 -11.20 5.12
C PRO A 831 -7.13 -10.83 3.71
N MET A 832 -7.72 -9.81 3.06
CA MET A 832 -7.36 -9.36 1.71
C MET A 832 -7.06 -7.85 1.64
N PHE A 833 -6.88 -7.20 2.80
CA PHE A 833 -6.68 -5.75 2.88
C PHE A 833 -5.52 -5.27 2.01
N ARG A 834 -5.84 -4.42 1.02
CA ARG A 834 -4.92 -3.78 0.08
C ARG A 834 -3.91 -4.74 -0.55
N ASN A 835 -4.31 -6.00 -0.79
CA ASN A 835 -3.44 -7.06 -1.30
C ASN A 835 -2.17 -7.32 -0.42
N HIS A 836 -2.17 -6.90 0.85
CA HIS A 836 -1.01 -6.98 1.74
C HIS A 836 -0.89 -8.33 2.47
N PRO A 837 -1.88 -8.84 3.23
CA PRO A 837 -1.68 -10.03 4.07
C PRO A 837 -1.80 -11.32 3.25
N LYS A 838 -0.91 -11.49 2.27
CA LYS A 838 -0.93 -12.56 1.26
C LYS A 838 -0.95 -13.98 1.83
N GLY A 839 -0.44 -14.17 3.05
CA GLY A 839 -0.48 -15.44 3.77
C GLY A 839 -1.89 -15.86 4.24
N LEU A 840 -2.85 -14.92 4.28
CA LEU A 840 -4.24 -15.16 4.66
C LEU A 840 -5.14 -15.49 3.46
N PHE A 841 -4.64 -15.32 2.22
CA PHE A 841 -5.45 -15.52 1.01
C PHE A 841 -5.98 -16.96 0.89
N SER A 842 -5.18 -17.94 1.31
CA SER A 842 -5.59 -19.34 1.35
C SER A 842 -6.72 -19.60 2.35
N GLN A 843 -6.90 -18.79 3.40
CA GLN A 843 -8.04 -18.88 4.31
C GLN A 843 -9.34 -18.48 3.60
N VAL A 844 -9.32 -17.39 2.82
CA VAL A 844 -10.48 -16.96 2.01
C VAL A 844 -10.78 -18.01 0.92
N ALA A 845 -9.76 -18.52 0.23
CA ALA A 845 -9.94 -19.56 -0.78
C ALA A 845 -10.56 -20.84 -0.20
N ARG A 846 -10.10 -21.30 0.97
CA ARG A 846 -10.69 -22.47 1.66
C ARG A 846 -12.13 -22.23 2.07
N ALA A 847 -12.48 -21.02 2.51
CA ALA A 847 -13.87 -20.64 2.76
C ALA A 847 -14.71 -20.77 1.47
N LEU A 848 -14.24 -20.23 0.34
CA LEU A 848 -14.94 -20.32 -0.94
C LEU A 848 -15.11 -21.76 -1.43
N TYR A 849 -14.05 -22.57 -1.39
CA TYR A 849 -14.12 -24.00 -1.78
C TYR A 849 -15.06 -24.78 -0.88
N TRP A 850 -14.93 -24.64 0.44
CA TRP A 850 -15.83 -25.30 1.39
C TRP A 850 -17.28 -24.90 1.15
N THR A 851 -17.56 -23.59 1.10
CA THR A 851 -18.90 -23.03 0.88
C THR A 851 -19.53 -23.57 -0.40
N SER A 852 -18.78 -23.64 -1.51
CA SER A 852 -19.28 -24.19 -2.78
C SER A 852 -19.52 -25.71 -2.73
N SER A 853 -18.71 -26.45 -1.96
CA SER A 853 -18.71 -27.92 -1.99
C SER A 853 -19.74 -28.59 -1.08
N VAL A 854 -20.26 -27.86 -0.08
CA VAL A 854 -21.18 -28.43 0.92
C VAL A 854 -22.57 -27.82 0.90
N THR A 855 -22.78 -26.72 0.16
CA THR A 855 -24.12 -26.13 0.03
C THR A 855 -25.09 -27.09 -0.66
N GLY A 856 -26.33 -27.15 -0.18
CA GLY A 856 -27.37 -28.05 -0.70
C GLY A 856 -27.25 -29.52 -0.25
N ALA A 857 -26.17 -29.91 0.45
CA ALA A 857 -26.09 -31.22 1.10
C ALA A 857 -27.06 -31.31 2.30
N ALA A 858 -27.57 -32.49 2.67
CA ALA A 858 -28.42 -32.61 3.84
C ALA A 858 -27.71 -32.06 5.10
N VAL A 859 -28.41 -31.22 5.88
CA VAL A 859 -27.90 -30.74 7.17
C VAL A 859 -28.06 -31.87 8.17
N THR A 860 -26.96 -32.57 8.49
CA THR A 860 -26.92 -33.43 9.67
C THR A 860 -26.58 -32.55 10.85
N THR A 861 -27.57 -32.18 11.66
CA THR A 861 -27.33 -31.60 12.98
C THR A 861 -26.47 -32.57 13.79
N PRO A 862 -25.42 -32.09 14.49
CA PRO A 862 -24.66 -32.93 15.41
C PRO A 862 -25.54 -33.61 16.46
#